data_AF-A0A285V5L6-F1
#
_entry.id   AF-A0A285V5L6-F1
#
_cell.length_a   1.000
_cell.length_b   1.000
_cell.length_c   1.000
_cell.angle_alpha   90.00
_cell.angle_beta   90.00
_cell.angle_gamma   90.00
#
_symmetry.space_group_name_H-M   'P 1'
#
loop_
_entity.id
_entity.type
_entity.pdbx_description
1 polymer ?
#
loop_
_entity_poly.entity_id
_entity_poly.type
_entity_poly.pdbx_seq_one_letter_code
_entity_poly.pdbx_strand_id
1 'polypeptide(L)'
;MVFQKILRAGEGKQVRRLSKIADAVESLADDYVDLSDAELRAQTDEFKARYADGESLDALLPEAFAVVREAATRTLGQRHFRVQLMGGAALHLGNIAEMKTGEGKTLTGVLPAYLNALTGKGVHVVTTNDYLASRDAEWMGRVHRFLGLTVGTIVSGQPPVTRREKYACDITYGTNNEFGFDYLRDNMAWSKADLVQRGHHFAIVDEVDSILIDEARTPLIISGPAETSAKWYGEFARIVPLMKRDVHYEVEESKRTVAVTEEGVEFVEDQLGIDNLYEAVNTPLIGYLNNALKAKELFKKDQQYIVTNGEVLIVDEFTGRVLSGRRYNEGMHQAIEAKEKVKIKDENQTLATITLQNYFRLYEKLSGMTGTAQTEAAELHQTYKLGVVPIPTNRPMVREDRADVIYKTETAKFDAVVDDIADRHEHGQPVLVGTASVEKSEVLAKFLLRRGIPHEVLNAKNHAREAAIIAMAGRAGSVTVATNMAGRGTDIQLGGNAEFIADEVLRARGLSPAETPEEYEAAWDDALESAQAQVKAEHEAVVEAGGLYVLGTERHESRRIDNQLRGRSGRQGDPGESRFYLSLGDDLMRRFNGPMLESMMTTLRVPDDQPIESKMVSRAIKSAQTQVEQQNFEVRKDVLKYDEVLNRQRTVIYDERRKVLEGADLHEQLRSMVDDVVAAYVDGATEAGYAEDWDLDQLWTGLKALYPVGVTVEEVVERLGGGEQAELSAEALKSEMLEDVARAYEAREAALGSEVMRELERRVLLSVMDRKWREHLYEMDYLRAGIHLRAMANRDPVVEYQREGYDMFIAMLDGIKEESVGFLFNLEVKTKEEQDAEAKAKQDEAEAKALAAAQEGTARVLARQAAEAKAAEAAHAGHTHAGATPAAAPTARRSGTARKAQPAAASAAPVVSTPSPSGTGPELQVKGLDEVRPPENLTYSAPSLDASAKDAGRAKAAKTATVSGTKETPRNAPCPCGSGKKYKQCHGAAGA
;
A
#
# COMPACT_ATOMS: atom_id res chain seq x y z
N MET A 1 31.67 6.21 -34.24
CA MET A 1 32.12 7.30 -33.34
C MET A 1 31.50 8.66 -33.65
N VAL A 2 31.50 9.15 -34.90
CA VAL A 2 30.95 10.49 -35.22
C VAL A 2 29.42 10.55 -35.07
N PHE A 3 28.69 9.49 -35.46
CA PHE A 3 27.23 9.40 -35.33
C PHE A 3 26.74 9.38 -33.85
N GLN A 4 27.50 8.74 -32.96
CA GLN A 4 27.25 8.75 -31.50
C GLN A 4 27.49 10.13 -30.87
N LYS A 5 28.48 10.90 -31.35
CA LYS A 5 28.72 12.28 -30.89
C LYS A 5 27.61 13.24 -31.31
N ILE A 6 26.96 13.00 -32.45
CA ILE A 6 25.86 13.83 -32.97
C ILE A 6 24.55 13.54 -32.22
N LEU A 7 24.22 12.27 -31.93
CA LEU A 7 23.08 11.91 -31.08
C LEU A 7 23.23 12.35 -29.61
N ARG A 8 24.48 12.44 -29.11
CA ARG A 8 24.82 12.90 -27.75
C ARG A 8 25.11 14.41 -27.64
N ALA A 9 24.82 15.19 -28.67
CA ALA A 9 25.19 16.62 -28.70
C ALA A 9 24.55 17.44 -27.55
N GLY A 10 23.41 17.01 -27.01
CA GLY A 10 22.77 17.60 -25.83
C GLY A 10 23.37 17.15 -24.50
N GLU A 11 23.64 15.84 -24.33
CA GLU A 11 24.20 15.25 -23.10
C GLU A 11 25.57 15.84 -22.74
N GLY A 12 26.44 16.00 -23.74
CA GLY A 12 27.77 16.58 -23.52
C GLY A 12 27.75 18.03 -23.06
N LYS A 13 26.69 18.80 -23.39
CA LYS A 13 26.51 20.18 -22.93
C LYS A 13 26.07 20.24 -21.47
N GLN A 14 25.14 19.35 -21.07
CA GLN A 14 24.71 19.24 -19.67
C GLN A 14 25.85 18.79 -18.77
N VAL A 15 26.58 17.73 -19.12
CA VAL A 15 27.74 17.25 -18.33
C VAL A 15 28.80 18.34 -18.18
N ARG A 16 29.07 19.14 -19.23
CA ARG A 16 29.97 20.31 -19.12
C ARG A 16 29.44 21.39 -18.18
N ARG A 17 28.13 21.65 -18.17
CA ARG A 17 27.51 22.59 -17.22
C ARG A 17 27.68 22.09 -15.78
N LEU A 18 27.39 20.82 -15.53
CA LEU A 18 27.57 20.19 -14.20
C LEU A 18 29.03 20.22 -13.76
N SER A 19 29.96 19.95 -14.67
CA SER A 19 31.40 20.06 -14.42
C SER A 19 31.79 21.48 -13.97
N LYS A 20 31.26 22.52 -14.61
CA LYS A 20 31.52 23.92 -14.21
C LYS A 20 30.96 24.26 -12.83
N ILE A 21 29.81 23.70 -12.49
CA ILE A 21 29.23 23.86 -11.15
C ILE A 21 30.14 23.18 -10.12
N ALA A 22 30.61 21.96 -10.41
CA ALA A 22 31.57 21.27 -9.54
C ALA A 22 32.88 22.07 -9.39
N ASP A 23 33.40 22.69 -10.47
CA ASP A 23 34.56 23.59 -10.41
C ASP A 23 34.32 24.77 -9.44
N ALA A 24 33.15 25.39 -9.50
CA ALA A 24 32.81 26.51 -8.61
C ALA A 24 32.74 26.07 -7.14
N VAL A 25 32.09 24.93 -6.86
CA VAL A 25 32.04 24.35 -5.50
C VAL A 25 33.44 24.02 -4.99
N GLU A 26 34.29 23.44 -5.83
CA GLU A 26 35.67 23.10 -5.47
C GLU A 26 36.51 24.34 -5.18
N SER A 27 36.30 25.43 -5.93
CA SER A 27 37.02 26.69 -5.70
C SER A 27 36.66 27.41 -4.40
N LEU A 28 35.45 27.16 -3.87
CA LEU A 28 34.98 27.73 -2.61
C LEU A 28 35.28 26.82 -1.40
N ALA A 29 35.73 25.58 -1.63
CA ALA A 29 35.82 24.59 -0.56
C ALA A 29 36.77 25.02 0.56
N ASP A 30 37.88 25.67 0.23
CA ASP A 30 38.89 26.09 1.20
C ASP A 30 38.38 27.20 2.14
N ASP A 31 37.44 28.03 1.70
CA ASP A 31 36.85 29.11 2.50
C ASP A 31 36.05 28.59 3.71
N TYR A 32 35.57 27.34 3.64
CA TYR A 32 34.76 26.71 4.69
C TYR A 32 35.55 25.79 5.62
N VAL A 33 36.78 25.39 5.25
CA VAL A 33 37.62 24.49 6.05
C VAL A 33 37.99 25.13 7.40
N ASP A 34 38.31 26.42 7.40
CA ASP A 34 38.76 27.14 8.59
C ASP A 34 37.61 27.59 9.51
N LEU A 35 36.35 27.44 9.08
CA LEU A 35 35.20 27.78 9.92
C LEU A 35 35.06 26.82 11.10
N SER A 36 34.66 27.34 12.26
CA SER A 36 34.22 26.52 13.37
C SER A 36 32.89 25.81 13.06
N ASP A 37 32.57 24.75 13.80
CA ASP A 37 31.30 24.02 13.63
C ASP A 37 30.08 24.93 13.81
N ALA A 38 30.19 25.92 14.71
CA ALA A 38 29.13 26.89 14.95
C ALA A 38 28.95 27.85 13.76
N GLU A 39 30.05 28.32 13.16
CA GLU A 39 30.01 29.18 11.97
C GLU A 39 29.49 28.41 10.76
N LEU A 40 29.91 27.17 10.56
CA LEU A 40 29.46 26.32 9.47
C LEU A 40 27.96 26.00 9.59
N ARG A 41 27.45 25.79 10.81
CA ARG A 41 26.01 25.65 11.07
C ARG A 41 25.25 26.96 10.82
N ALA A 42 25.83 28.10 11.19
CA ALA A 42 25.20 29.42 11.00
C ALA A 42 24.99 29.80 9.52
N GLN A 43 25.76 29.21 8.61
CA GLN A 43 25.55 29.36 7.16
C GLN A 43 24.13 28.97 6.73
N THR A 44 23.49 28.01 7.38
CA THR A 44 22.10 27.64 7.08
C THR A 44 21.13 28.78 7.32
N ASP A 45 21.29 29.53 8.42
CA ASP A 45 20.43 30.67 8.73
C ASP A 45 20.71 31.84 7.78
N GLU A 46 21.97 32.04 7.40
CA GLU A 46 22.39 33.02 6.39
C GLU A 46 21.75 32.73 5.02
N PHE A 47 21.83 31.48 4.54
CA PHE A 47 21.25 31.10 3.25
C PHE A 47 19.71 31.18 3.26
N LYS A 48 19.07 30.84 4.39
CA LYS A 48 17.61 31.02 4.54
C LYS A 48 17.23 32.51 4.46
N ALA A 49 18.00 33.39 5.09
CA ALA A 49 17.78 34.84 5.01
C ALA A 49 17.97 35.37 3.58
N ARG A 50 19.08 35.00 2.92
CA ARG A 50 19.37 35.38 1.52
C ARG A 50 18.29 34.89 0.54
N TYR A 51 17.79 33.67 0.73
CA TYR A 51 16.68 33.14 -0.05
C TYR A 51 15.38 33.94 0.19
N ALA A 52 15.08 34.29 1.45
CA ALA A 52 13.95 35.14 1.79
C ALA A 52 14.06 36.56 1.19
N ASP A 53 15.28 37.08 1.06
CA ASP A 53 15.59 38.36 0.41
C ASP A 53 15.51 38.30 -1.13
N GLY A 54 15.22 37.12 -1.71
CA GLY A 54 14.94 36.93 -3.14
C GLY A 54 16.08 36.32 -3.95
N GLU A 55 17.18 35.90 -3.33
CA GLU A 55 18.23 35.15 -4.01
C GLU A 55 17.75 33.74 -4.39
N SER A 56 18.07 33.27 -5.60
CA SER A 56 17.60 31.96 -6.06
C SER A 56 18.43 30.81 -5.50
N LEU A 57 17.83 29.63 -5.35
CA LEU A 57 18.57 28.42 -4.95
C LEU A 57 19.70 28.08 -5.93
N ASP A 58 19.53 28.37 -7.22
CA ASP A 58 20.56 28.19 -8.25
C ASP A 58 21.82 29.05 -7.97
N ALA A 59 21.63 30.26 -7.44
CA ALA A 59 22.73 31.16 -7.07
C ALA A 59 23.44 30.70 -5.79
N LEU A 60 22.67 30.24 -4.80
CA LEU A 60 23.20 29.69 -3.53
C LEU A 60 23.88 28.33 -3.69
N LEU A 61 23.64 27.62 -4.79
CA LEU A 61 24.07 26.23 -4.98
C LEU A 61 25.57 26.01 -4.71
N PRO A 62 26.52 26.80 -5.27
CA PRO A 62 27.94 26.54 -5.06
C PRO A 62 28.38 26.63 -3.60
N GLU A 63 27.92 27.67 -2.89
CA GLU A 63 28.22 27.93 -1.47
C GLU A 63 27.56 26.86 -0.58
N ALA A 64 26.27 26.60 -0.79
CA ALA A 64 25.53 25.57 -0.04
C ALA A 64 26.15 24.17 -0.21
N PHE A 65 26.59 23.82 -1.43
CA PHE A 65 27.25 22.53 -1.67
C PHE A 65 28.63 22.45 -1.02
N ALA A 66 29.38 23.56 -0.97
CA ALA A 66 30.67 23.61 -0.28
C ALA A 66 30.49 23.40 1.23
N VAL A 67 29.50 24.07 1.84
CA VAL A 67 29.11 23.89 3.25
C VAL A 67 28.74 22.44 3.56
N VAL A 68 27.87 21.82 2.73
CA VAL A 68 27.46 20.42 2.91
C VAL A 68 28.63 19.47 2.76
N ARG A 69 29.52 19.72 1.80
CA ARG A 69 30.70 18.89 1.57
C ARG A 69 31.65 18.90 2.76
N GLU A 70 31.86 20.06 3.37
CA GLU A 70 32.67 20.19 4.58
C GLU A 70 31.98 19.51 5.77
N ALA A 71 30.68 19.74 5.94
CA ALA A 71 29.90 19.09 7.00
C ALA A 71 29.94 17.55 6.89
N ALA A 72 29.86 16.98 5.69
CA ALA A 72 29.99 15.53 5.46
C ALA A 72 31.39 15.01 5.80
N THR A 73 32.42 15.81 5.53
CA THR A 73 33.80 15.48 5.90
C THR A 73 33.96 15.43 7.42
N ARG A 74 33.44 16.42 8.15
CA ARG A 74 33.54 16.48 9.62
C ARG A 74 32.70 15.43 10.34
N THR A 75 31.50 15.15 9.81
CA THR A 75 30.53 14.29 10.51
C THR A 75 30.65 12.82 10.14
N LEU A 76 30.95 12.52 8.87
CA LEU A 76 31.03 11.15 8.34
C LEU A 76 32.46 10.71 7.99
N GLY A 77 33.44 11.63 7.99
CA GLY A 77 34.78 11.34 7.47
C GLY A 77 34.82 11.18 5.95
N GLN A 78 33.74 11.53 5.24
CA GLN A 78 33.57 11.30 3.80
C GLN A 78 33.43 12.63 3.07
N ARG A 79 34.46 12.99 2.30
CA ARG A 79 34.43 14.18 1.45
C ARG A 79 33.83 13.86 0.09
N HIS A 80 32.86 14.67 -0.36
CA HIS A 80 32.26 14.44 -1.68
C HIS A 80 33.30 14.49 -2.80
N PHE A 81 33.24 13.51 -3.71
CA PHE A 81 33.98 13.49 -4.96
C PHE A 81 33.37 14.47 -5.96
N ARG A 82 34.18 14.89 -6.94
CA ARG A 82 33.75 15.76 -8.04
C ARG A 82 32.51 15.22 -8.76
N VAL A 83 32.46 13.91 -9.01
CA VAL A 83 31.32 13.27 -9.69
C VAL A 83 30.04 13.29 -8.86
N GLN A 84 30.16 13.29 -7.52
CA GLN A 84 29.03 13.43 -6.61
C GLN A 84 28.52 14.88 -6.60
N LEU A 85 29.40 15.88 -6.68
CA LEU A 85 28.98 17.28 -6.85
C LEU A 85 28.21 17.46 -8.17
N MET A 86 28.69 16.85 -9.26
CA MET A 86 27.99 16.85 -10.55
C MET A 86 26.62 16.15 -10.46
N GLY A 87 26.55 15.01 -9.78
CA GLY A 87 25.30 14.27 -9.53
C GLY A 87 24.30 15.08 -8.70
N GLY A 88 24.75 15.70 -7.60
CA GLY A 88 23.92 16.54 -6.74
C GLY A 88 23.35 17.75 -7.49
N ALA A 89 24.15 18.37 -8.37
CA ALA A 89 23.69 19.46 -9.22
C ALA A 89 22.66 18.98 -10.26
N ALA A 90 22.84 17.78 -10.83
CA ALA A 90 21.86 17.19 -11.75
C ALA A 90 20.51 16.96 -11.07
N LEU A 91 20.53 16.43 -9.83
CA LEU A 91 19.34 16.23 -9.00
C LEU A 91 18.63 17.55 -8.69
N HIS A 92 19.38 18.58 -8.27
CA HIS A 92 18.80 19.90 -7.97
C HIS A 92 18.09 20.50 -9.20
N LEU A 93 18.65 20.30 -10.39
CA LEU A 93 18.10 20.75 -11.67
C LEU A 93 16.91 19.90 -12.18
N GLY A 94 16.38 18.97 -11.37
CA GLY A 94 15.22 18.15 -11.73
C GLY A 94 15.52 17.05 -12.74
N ASN A 95 16.72 16.47 -12.71
CA ASN A 95 17.11 15.38 -13.60
C ASN A 95 17.36 14.09 -12.82
N ILE A 96 17.50 13.00 -13.56
CA ILE A 96 17.98 11.72 -13.07
C ILE A 96 19.50 11.67 -13.22
N ALA A 97 20.20 11.51 -12.10
CA ALA A 97 21.63 11.26 -12.09
C ALA A 97 21.90 9.75 -12.25
N GLU A 98 22.35 9.33 -13.43
CA GLU A 98 22.82 7.95 -13.61
C GLU A 98 24.25 7.83 -13.06
N MET A 99 24.37 7.28 -11.85
CA MET A 99 25.62 7.04 -11.12
C MET A 99 25.76 5.56 -10.80
N LYS A 100 26.86 4.95 -11.22
CA LYS A 100 27.11 3.51 -11.02
C LYS A 100 27.13 3.15 -9.53
N THR A 101 26.83 1.89 -9.23
CA THR A 101 26.81 1.39 -7.85
C THR A 101 28.19 1.56 -7.21
N GLY A 102 28.23 2.04 -5.96
CA GLY A 102 29.49 2.38 -5.27
C GLY A 102 30.03 3.79 -5.54
N GLU A 103 29.37 4.61 -6.36
CA GLU A 103 29.74 6.04 -6.54
C GLU A 103 29.23 6.95 -5.40
N GLY A 104 28.55 6.39 -4.39
CA GLY A 104 28.01 7.13 -3.24
C GLY A 104 26.73 7.92 -3.57
N LYS A 105 25.72 7.25 -4.14
CA LYS A 105 24.39 7.81 -4.45
C LYS A 105 23.74 8.45 -3.22
N THR A 106 23.68 7.73 -2.10
CA THR A 106 23.10 8.20 -0.83
C THR A 106 23.75 9.51 -0.35
N LEU A 107 25.08 9.58 -0.32
CA LEU A 107 25.83 10.79 0.05
C LEU A 107 25.63 11.93 -0.96
N THR A 108 25.49 11.62 -2.25
CA THR A 108 25.21 12.61 -3.30
C THR A 108 23.86 13.28 -3.10
N GLY A 109 22.84 12.54 -2.64
CA GLY A 109 21.50 13.07 -2.37
C GLY A 109 21.44 14.14 -1.27
N VAL A 110 22.41 14.16 -0.35
CA VAL A 110 22.51 15.14 0.75
C VAL A 110 22.63 16.57 0.22
N LEU A 111 23.38 16.77 -0.85
CA LEU A 111 23.64 18.10 -1.45
C LEU A 111 22.34 18.80 -1.90
N PRO A 112 21.54 18.23 -2.84
CA PRO A 112 20.29 18.83 -3.25
C PRO A 112 19.22 18.79 -2.17
N ALA A 113 19.23 17.81 -1.25
CA ALA A 113 18.28 17.77 -0.15
C ALA A 113 18.46 18.98 0.78
N TYR A 114 19.70 19.29 1.17
CA TYR A 114 20.01 20.48 1.97
C TYR A 114 19.59 21.77 1.27
N LEU A 115 20.04 21.97 0.02
CA LEU A 115 19.78 23.21 -0.72
C LEU A 115 18.27 23.49 -0.88
N ASN A 116 17.48 22.46 -1.21
CA ASN A 116 16.04 22.64 -1.39
C ASN A 116 15.26 22.72 -0.07
N ALA A 117 15.80 22.16 1.01
CA ALA A 117 15.23 22.27 2.35
C ALA A 117 15.30 23.70 2.92
N LEU A 118 16.20 24.56 2.40
CA LEU A 118 16.28 25.98 2.79
C LEU A 118 14.96 26.74 2.55
N THR A 119 14.11 26.25 1.64
CA THR A 119 12.79 26.83 1.38
C THR A 119 11.78 26.66 2.53
N GLY A 120 12.03 25.73 3.47
CA GLY A 120 11.10 25.39 4.55
C GLY A 120 9.85 24.61 4.12
N LYS A 121 9.69 24.32 2.83
CA LYS A 121 8.54 23.59 2.26
C LYS A 121 8.64 22.06 2.38
N GLY A 122 9.79 21.54 2.82
CA GLY A 122 10.06 20.11 2.94
C GLY A 122 10.66 19.48 1.68
N VAL A 123 11.45 18.42 1.89
CA VAL A 123 12.03 17.56 0.85
C VAL A 123 11.72 16.10 1.16
N HIS A 124 11.18 15.36 0.21
CA HIS A 124 10.94 13.91 0.34
C HIS A 124 12.06 13.12 -0.33
N VAL A 125 12.74 12.26 0.44
CA VAL A 125 13.73 11.31 -0.09
C VAL A 125 13.09 9.92 -0.09
N VAL A 126 12.86 9.38 -1.29
CA VAL A 126 12.12 8.13 -1.46
C VAL A 126 13.10 6.98 -1.69
N THR A 127 12.99 5.92 -0.89
CA THR A 127 13.77 4.69 -1.03
C THR A 127 12.86 3.49 -1.33
N THR A 128 13.44 2.32 -1.61
CA THR A 128 12.68 1.12 -1.98
C THR A 128 12.08 0.34 -0.81
N ASN A 129 12.52 0.58 0.44
CA ASN A 129 11.98 -0.08 1.63
C ASN A 129 12.26 0.71 2.92
N ASP A 130 11.50 0.39 3.97
CA ASP A 130 11.56 1.08 5.27
C ASP A 130 12.92 0.98 5.96
N TYR A 131 13.65 -0.12 5.74
CA TYR A 131 15.00 -0.30 6.29
C TYR A 131 15.97 0.73 5.71
N LEU A 132 15.99 0.89 4.38
CA LEU A 132 16.84 1.87 3.71
C LEU A 132 16.42 3.30 4.07
N ALA A 133 15.12 3.59 4.13
CA ALA A 133 14.63 4.90 4.58
C ALA A 133 15.13 5.24 5.99
N SER A 134 15.02 4.30 6.93
CA SER A 134 15.47 4.49 8.31
C SER A 134 16.98 4.64 8.42
N ARG A 135 17.74 3.73 7.78
CA ARG A 135 19.19 3.76 7.77
C ARG A 135 19.73 5.07 7.19
N ASP A 136 19.20 5.49 6.04
CA ASP A 136 19.71 6.67 5.34
C ASP A 136 19.33 7.96 6.06
N ALA A 137 18.13 8.02 6.65
CA ALA A 137 17.73 9.14 7.50
C ALA A 137 18.61 9.28 8.75
N GLU A 138 18.99 8.17 9.39
CA GLU A 138 19.90 8.19 10.54
C GLU A 138 21.31 8.58 10.13
N TRP A 139 21.83 7.94 9.07
CA TRP A 139 23.20 8.09 8.61
C TRP A 139 23.45 9.46 7.97
N MET A 140 22.74 9.80 6.89
CA MET A 140 22.88 11.09 6.21
C MET A 140 22.28 12.24 7.02
N GLY A 141 21.28 11.96 7.84
CA GLY A 141 20.71 12.96 8.74
C GLY A 141 21.69 13.47 9.78
N ARG A 142 22.85 12.82 10.00
CA ARG A 142 23.95 13.40 10.80
C ARG A 142 24.45 14.71 10.19
N VAL A 143 24.63 14.76 8.87
CA VAL A 143 25.09 15.96 8.13
C VAL A 143 24.03 17.06 8.22
N HIS A 144 22.77 16.71 7.95
CA HIS A 144 21.66 17.67 7.96
C HIS A 144 21.43 18.26 9.36
N ARG A 145 21.42 17.43 10.41
CA ARG A 145 21.28 17.88 11.80
C ARG A 145 22.44 18.73 12.27
N PHE A 146 23.67 18.39 11.87
CA PHE A 146 24.85 19.20 12.14
C PHE A 146 24.69 20.61 11.55
N LEU A 147 24.16 20.72 10.33
CA LEU A 147 23.84 22.00 9.68
C LEU A 147 22.54 22.65 10.17
N GLY A 148 21.89 22.10 11.21
CA GLY A 148 20.71 22.69 11.84
C GLY A 148 19.36 22.37 11.18
N LEU A 149 19.31 21.46 10.21
CA LEU A 149 18.06 20.97 9.63
C LEU A 149 17.49 19.78 10.42
N THR A 150 16.17 19.65 10.39
CA THR A 150 15.44 18.52 10.98
C THR A 150 15.22 17.40 9.96
N VAL A 151 15.30 16.14 10.40
CA VAL A 151 15.14 14.96 9.55
C VAL A 151 14.10 14.02 10.15
N GLY A 152 13.09 13.65 9.36
CA GLY A 152 12.04 12.72 9.71
C GLY A 152 12.10 11.43 8.87
N THR A 153 11.51 10.36 9.39
CA THR A 153 11.39 9.07 8.69
C THR A 153 9.98 8.52 8.85
N ILE A 154 9.33 8.26 7.71
CA ILE A 154 8.05 7.58 7.64
C ILE A 154 8.29 6.09 7.45
N VAL A 155 7.74 5.28 8.34
CA VAL A 155 7.74 3.81 8.25
C VAL A 155 6.37 3.24 8.55
N SER A 156 6.14 2.01 8.12
CA SER A 156 4.86 1.33 8.30
C SER A 156 4.47 1.21 9.79
N GLY A 157 3.18 1.31 10.08
CA GLY A 157 2.62 1.17 11.42
C GLY A 157 2.70 2.41 12.34
N GLN A 158 3.36 3.49 11.91
CA GLN A 158 3.36 4.75 12.68
C GLN A 158 1.97 5.40 12.76
N PRO A 159 1.55 5.93 13.92
CA PRO A 159 0.28 6.63 14.07
C PRO A 159 0.30 7.99 13.34
N PRO A 160 -0.88 8.51 12.91
CA PRO A 160 -0.97 9.76 12.14
C PRO A 160 -0.28 10.97 12.79
N VAL A 161 -0.37 11.11 14.12
CA VAL A 161 0.27 12.21 14.86
C VAL A 161 1.79 12.19 14.67
N THR A 162 2.42 11.02 14.80
CA THR A 162 3.85 10.86 14.58
C THR A 162 4.21 11.14 13.12
N ARG A 163 3.40 10.67 12.15
CA ARG A 163 3.64 10.96 10.73
C ARG A 163 3.65 12.46 10.45
N ARG A 164 2.69 13.20 11.00
CA ARG A 164 2.64 14.67 10.86
C ARG A 164 3.90 15.35 11.39
N GLU A 165 4.37 14.94 12.56
CA GLU A 165 5.63 15.46 13.11
C GLU A 165 6.82 15.17 12.20
N LYS A 166 6.86 13.97 11.57
CA LYS A 166 7.93 13.60 10.63
C LYS A 166 7.83 14.36 9.31
N TYR A 167 6.63 14.54 8.74
CA TYR A 167 6.45 15.36 7.55
C TYR A 167 6.78 16.83 7.79
N ALA A 168 6.61 17.34 9.01
CA ALA A 168 6.99 18.70 9.40
C ALA A 168 8.50 18.95 9.42
N CYS A 169 9.33 17.89 9.42
CA CYS A 169 10.79 18.02 9.30
C CYS A 169 11.22 18.57 7.94
N ASP A 170 12.32 19.33 7.90
CA ASP A 170 12.87 19.92 6.67
C ASP A 170 13.12 18.87 5.57
N ILE A 171 13.54 17.66 5.97
CA ILE A 171 13.76 16.52 5.08
C ILE A 171 13.05 15.30 5.67
N THR A 172 12.32 14.57 4.84
CA THR A 172 11.56 13.38 5.22
C THR A 172 11.94 12.20 4.35
N TYR A 173 12.43 11.12 4.96
CA TYR A 173 12.70 9.85 4.28
C TYR A 173 11.48 8.94 4.38
N GLY A 174 11.27 8.11 3.37
CA GLY A 174 10.20 7.11 3.36
C GLY A 174 10.18 6.30 2.08
N THR A 175 9.19 5.43 1.94
CA THR A 175 8.98 4.65 0.72
C THR A 175 7.88 5.25 -0.14
N ASN A 176 7.88 4.92 -1.43
CA ASN A 176 6.81 5.31 -2.37
C ASN A 176 5.42 4.89 -1.86
N ASN A 177 5.32 3.71 -1.27
CA ASN A 177 4.09 3.16 -0.71
C ASN A 177 3.62 3.98 0.48
N GLU A 178 4.49 4.28 1.44
CA GLU A 178 4.10 5.06 2.62
C GLU A 178 3.70 6.49 2.24
N PHE A 179 4.47 7.16 1.38
CA PHE A 179 4.15 8.49 0.88
C PHE A 179 2.85 8.52 0.07
N GLY A 180 2.64 7.54 -0.82
CA GLY A 180 1.44 7.46 -1.63
C GLY A 180 0.19 7.09 -0.84
N PHE A 181 0.29 6.20 0.17
CA PHE A 181 -0.84 5.90 1.05
C PHE A 181 -1.16 7.02 2.02
N ASP A 182 -0.18 7.77 2.51
CA ASP A 182 -0.44 8.99 3.28
C ASP A 182 -1.18 10.03 2.44
N TYR A 183 -0.81 10.20 1.16
CA TYR A 183 -1.57 11.04 0.23
C TYR A 183 -3.02 10.55 0.08
N LEU A 184 -3.24 9.25 -0.13
CA LEU A 184 -4.60 8.70 -0.24
C LEU A 184 -5.39 8.87 1.06
N ARG A 185 -4.77 8.67 2.24
CA ARG A 185 -5.38 8.87 3.55
C ARG A 185 -5.74 10.33 3.81
N ASP A 186 -4.86 11.26 3.46
CA ASP A 186 -5.11 12.70 3.61
C ASP A 186 -6.33 13.14 2.78
N ASN A 187 -6.52 12.57 1.58
CA ASN A 187 -7.70 12.87 0.77
C ASN A 187 -8.98 12.14 1.21
N MET A 188 -8.89 11.24 2.20
CA MET A 188 -10.03 10.63 2.88
C MET A 188 -10.23 11.19 4.31
N ALA A 189 -9.43 12.18 4.73
CA ALA A 189 -9.52 12.77 6.06
C ALA A 189 -10.82 13.59 6.21
N TRP A 190 -11.38 13.59 7.42
CA TRP A 190 -12.61 14.30 7.78
C TRP A 190 -12.33 15.62 8.48
N SER A 191 -11.13 15.76 9.05
CA SER A 191 -10.68 16.98 9.68
C SER A 191 -9.29 17.35 9.20
N LYS A 192 -9.00 18.66 9.21
CA LYS A 192 -7.65 19.17 8.95
C LYS A 192 -6.62 18.62 9.95
N ALA A 193 -7.06 18.29 11.16
CA ALA A 193 -6.22 17.72 12.21
C ALA A 193 -5.85 16.25 11.97
N ASP A 194 -6.43 15.59 10.96
CA ASP A 194 -6.09 14.21 10.57
C ASP A 194 -5.07 14.18 9.43
N LEU A 195 -4.90 15.27 8.69
CA LEU A 195 -3.91 15.39 7.63
C LEU A 195 -2.50 15.21 8.19
N VAL A 196 -1.65 14.46 7.47
CA VAL A 196 -0.26 14.20 7.87
C VAL A 196 0.75 14.87 6.95
N GLN A 197 0.46 15.00 5.66
CA GLN A 197 1.36 15.63 4.69
C GLN A 197 1.17 17.15 4.65
N ARG A 198 2.16 17.84 4.06
CA ARG A 198 2.17 19.30 3.92
C ARG A 198 2.48 19.78 2.49
N GLY A 199 2.07 18.99 1.49
CA GLY A 199 2.28 19.27 0.07
C GLY A 199 3.40 18.44 -0.57
N HIS A 200 3.63 18.68 -1.87
CA HIS A 200 4.57 17.92 -2.70
C HIS A 200 5.57 18.90 -3.35
N HIS A 201 6.56 19.36 -2.59
CA HIS A 201 7.49 20.38 -3.07
C HIS A 201 8.65 19.78 -3.90
N PHE A 202 9.51 18.98 -3.27
CA PHE A 202 10.64 18.35 -3.95
C PHE A 202 10.79 16.88 -3.55
N ALA A 203 10.85 15.99 -4.54
CA ALA A 203 11.16 14.58 -4.34
C ALA A 203 12.50 14.20 -4.98
N ILE A 204 13.31 13.46 -4.22
CA ILE A 204 14.49 12.75 -4.72
C ILE A 204 14.20 11.25 -4.61
N VAL A 205 14.01 10.59 -5.74
CA VAL A 205 13.73 9.15 -5.80
C VAL A 205 15.04 8.38 -5.94
N ASP A 206 15.45 7.68 -4.89
CA ASP A 206 16.54 6.71 -4.99
C ASP A 206 16.05 5.45 -5.72
N GLU A 207 16.93 4.84 -6.49
CA GLU A 207 16.62 3.71 -7.37
C GLU A 207 15.39 3.99 -8.26
N VAL A 208 15.41 5.15 -8.93
CA VAL A 208 14.29 5.70 -9.71
C VAL A 208 13.76 4.74 -10.78
N ASP A 209 14.60 3.90 -11.36
CA ASP A 209 14.20 2.89 -12.34
C ASP A 209 13.42 1.74 -11.71
N SER A 210 13.69 1.38 -10.46
CA SER A 210 12.86 0.40 -9.76
C SER A 210 11.51 0.99 -9.35
N ILE A 211 11.50 2.21 -8.82
CA ILE A 211 10.28 2.84 -8.30
C ILE A 211 9.37 3.35 -9.42
N LEU A 212 9.90 4.13 -10.36
CA LEU A 212 9.10 4.80 -11.40
C LEU A 212 8.85 3.95 -12.65
N ILE A 213 9.53 2.80 -12.78
CA ILE A 213 9.37 1.87 -13.91
C ILE A 213 8.95 0.49 -13.41
N ASP A 214 9.73 -0.23 -12.60
CA ASP A 214 9.36 -1.62 -12.24
C ASP A 214 8.09 -1.71 -11.37
N GLU A 215 7.97 -0.84 -10.37
CA GLU A 215 6.83 -0.80 -9.44
C GLU A 215 5.62 -0.05 -9.99
N ALA A 216 5.84 0.85 -10.95
CA ALA A 216 4.79 1.63 -11.62
C ALA A 216 3.84 0.77 -12.50
N ARG A 217 3.93 -0.56 -12.44
CA ARG A 217 3.00 -1.51 -13.07
C ARG A 217 1.68 -1.66 -12.34
N THR A 218 1.65 -1.36 -11.04
CA THR A 218 0.46 -1.52 -10.21
C THR A 218 0.13 -0.22 -9.48
N PRO A 219 -1.15 0.20 -9.43
CA PRO A 219 -1.55 1.37 -8.67
C PRO A 219 -1.51 1.10 -7.15
N LEU A 220 -1.52 2.19 -6.38
CA LEU A 220 -1.79 2.16 -4.94
C LEU A 220 -3.30 2.25 -4.74
N ILE A 221 -3.87 1.28 -4.03
CA ILE A 221 -5.32 1.17 -3.80
C ILE A 221 -5.58 1.01 -2.31
N ILE A 222 -6.50 1.81 -1.77
CA ILE A 222 -7.13 1.58 -0.48
C ILE A 222 -8.53 1.04 -0.74
N SER A 223 -8.78 -0.17 -0.27
CA SER A 223 -10.11 -0.79 -0.31
C SER A 223 -10.69 -0.90 1.08
N GLY A 224 -12.01 -0.83 1.19
CA GLY A 224 -12.75 -1.05 2.43
C GLY A 224 -14.05 -1.81 2.16
N PRO A 225 -14.76 -2.23 3.22
CA PRO A 225 -16.02 -2.93 3.05
C PRO A 225 -17.02 -2.04 2.32
N ALA A 226 -17.66 -2.59 1.29
CA ALA A 226 -18.79 -1.99 0.60
C ALA A 226 -20.02 -2.03 1.51
N GLU A 227 -20.88 -1.00 1.42
CA GLU A 227 -22.15 -1.00 2.14
C GLU A 227 -23.09 -2.07 1.53
N THR A 228 -23.40 -3.08 2.34
CA THR A 228 -24.48 -4.07 2.25
C THR A 228 -25.03 -4.45 0.85
N SER A 229 -24.21 -5.09 0.01
CA SER A 229 -24.67 -5.79 -1.22
C SER A 229 -25.05 -7.27 -0.99
N ALA A 230 -24.94 -7.77 0.25
CA ALA A 230 -25.20 -9.18 0.59
C ALA A 230 -26.61 -9.67 0.17
N LYS A 231 -27.61 -8.77 0.14
CA LYS A 231 -28.97 -9.10 -0.29
C LYS A 231 -29.00 -9.56 -1.76
N TRP A 232 -28.30 -8.86 -2.65
CA TRP A 232 -28.33 -9.14 -4.09
C TRP A 232 -27.63 -10.45 -4.43
N TYR A 233 -26.49 -10.76 -3.80
CA TYR A 233 -25.86 -12.08 -3.94
C TYR A 233 -26.79 -13.22 -3.51
N GLY A 234 -27.56 -13.01 -2.42
CA GLY A 234 -28.59 -13.95 -1.98
C GLY A 234 -29.73 -14.14 -3.00
N GLU A 235 -30.25 -13.05 -3.55
CA GLU A 235 -31.31 -13.09 -4.56
C GLU A 235 -30.85 -13.73 -5.88
N PHE A 236 -29.68 -13.36 -6.41
CA PHE A 236 -29.18 -13.98 -7.62
C PHE A 236 -28.79 -15.45 -7.43
N ALA A 237 -28.31 -15.85 -6.25
CA ALA A 237 -28.12 -17.26 -5.91
C ALA A 237 -29.45 -18.04 -5.84
N ARG A 238 -30.58 -17.36 -5.62
CA ARG A 238 -31.95 -17.94 -5.70
C ARG A 238 -32.47 -18.01 -7.14
N ILE A 239 -32.21 -16.99 -7.97
CA ILE A 239 -32.73 -16.87 -9.34
C ILE A 239 -31.96 -17.76 -10.33
N VAL A 240 -30.63 -17.74 -10.29
CA VAL A 240 -29.76 -18.42 -11.27
C VAL A 240 -29.97 -19.95 -11.36
N PRO A 241 -30.32 -20.69 -10.28
CA PRO A 241 -30.72 -22.09 -10.39
C PRO A 241 -31.98 -22.32 -11.24
N LEU A 242 -32.88 -21.34 -11.34
CA LEU A 242 -34.11 -21.41 -12.13
C LEU A 242 -33.86 -21.17 -13.62
N MET A 243 -32.77 -20.46 -13.95
CA MET A 243 -32.34 -20.25 -15.33
C MET A 243 -31.79 -21.54 -15.95
N LYS A 244 -32.12 -21.74 -17.23
CA LYS A 244 -31.71 -22.89 -18.05
C LYS A 244 -30.58 -22.53 -19.02
N ARG A 245 -29.51 -23.34 -19.01
CA ARG A 245 -28.41 -23.28 -19.98
C ARG A 245 -28.93 -23.51 -21.41
N ASP A 246 -28.33 -22.81 -22.37
CA ASP A 246 -28.66 -22.80 -23.80
C ASP A 246 -30.07 -22.29 -24.14
N VAL A 247 -30.74 -21.65 -23.16
CA VAL A 247 -32.02 -20.95 -23.33
C VAL A 247 -31.89 -19.52 -22.79
N HIS A 248 -31.60 -19.40 -21.49
CA HIS A 248 -31.47 -18.11 -20.80
C HIS A 248 -30.02 -17.60 -20.75
N TYR A 249 -29.03 -18.49 -20.96
CA TYR A 249 -27.62 -18.11 -20.99
C TYR A 249 -26.79 -19.20 -21.69
N GLU A 250 -25.68 -18.78 -22.29
CA GLU A 250 -24.69 -19.63 -22.95
C GLU A 250 -23.37 -19.64 -22.17
N VAL A 251 -22.69 -20.80 -22.15
CA VAL A 251 -21.41 -20.97 -21.43
C VAL A 251 -20.30 -21.35 -22.40
N GLU A 252 -19.26 -20.53 -22.47
CA GLU A 252 -18.05 -20.83 -23.24
C GLU A 252 -16.94 -21.33 -22.30
N GLU A 253 -16.81 -22.65 -22.18
CA GLU A 253 -15.92 -23.30 -21.21
C GLU A 253 -14.42 -23.04 -21.51
N SER A 254 -14.04 -22.92 -22.79
CA SER A 254 -12.65 -22.65 -23.20
C SER A 254 -12.17 -21.25 -22.80
N LYS A 255 -13.07 -20.26 -22.84
CA LYS A 255 -12.79 -18.87 -22.44
C LYS A 255 -13.20 -18.56 -21.00
N ARG A 256 -13.86 -19.51 -20.31
CA ARG A 256 -14.43 -19.36 -18.96
C ARG A 256 -15.34 -18.13 -18.84
N THR A 257 -16.22 -17.95 -19.83
CA THR A 257 -17.17 -16.84 -19.88
C THR A 257 -18.61 -17.35 -19.97
N VAL A 258 -19.54 -16.53 -19.48
CA VAL A 258 -20.98 -16.77 -19.60
C VAL A 258 -21.61 -15.54 -20.26
N ALA A 259 -22.50 -15.77 -21.22
CA ALA A 259 -23.27 -14.73 -21.88
C ALA A 259 -24.76 -14.96 -21.59
N VAL A 260 -25.47 -13.91 -21.18
CA VAL A 260 -26.92 -13.97 -20.93
C VAL A 260 -27.63 -13.71 -22.26
N THR A 261 -28.63 -14.52 -22.60
CA THR A 261 -29.43 -14.33 -23.82
C THR A 261 -30.55 -13.32 -23.56
N GLU A 262 -31.22 -12.84 -24.62
CA GLU A 262 -32.36 -11.91 -24.50
C GLU A 262 -33.48 -12.50 -23.62
N GLU A 263 -33.85 -13.77 -23.84
CA GLU A 263 -34.82 -14.49 -22.99
C GLU A 263 -34.36 -14.60 -21.53
N GLY A 264 -33.05 -14.65 -21.28
CA GLY A 264 -32.49 -14.67 -19.93
C GLY A 264 -32.53 -13.32 -19.23
N VAL A 265 -32.46 -12.23 -19.98
CA VAL A 265 -32.61 -10.86 -19.46
C VAL A 265 -34.05 -10.63 -19.04
N GLU A 266 -35.02 -10.92 -19.92
CA GLU A 266 -36.46 -10.80 -19.65
C GLU A 266 -36.86 -11.65 -18.43
N PHE A 267 -36.35 -12.88 -18.33
CA PHE A 267 -36.59 -13.74 -17.16
C PHE A 267 -36.10 -13.12 -15.84
N VAL A 268 -34.96 -12.43 -15.85
CA VAL A 268 -34.39 -11.80 -14.66
C VAL A 268 -35.16 -10.52 -14.32
N GLU A 269 -35.53 -9.73 -15.31
CA GLU A 269 -36.37 -8.53 -15.18
C GLU A 269 -37.71 -8.88 -14.50
N ASP A 270 -38.39 -9.93 -14.97
CA ASP A 270 -39.61 -10.46 -14.38
C ASP A 270 -39.43 -10.92 -12.92
N GLN A 271 -38.32 -11.61 -12.62
CA GLN A 271 -38.04 -12.10 -11.26
C GLN A 271 -37.71 -10.98 -10.27
N LEU A 272 -37.20 -9.85 -10.76
CA LEU A 272 -36.83 -8.69 -9.97
C LEU A 272 -37.93 -7.61 -9.93
N GLY A 273 -38.87 -7.64 -10.87
CA GLY A 273 -39.91 -6.63 -11.02
C GLY A 273 -39.36 -5.29 -11.52
N ILE A 274 -38.39 -5.33 -12.43
CA ILE A 274 -37.77 -4.15 -13.05
C ILE A 274 -38.03 -4.13 -14.55
N ASP A 275 -38.14 -2.95 -15.14
CA ASP A 275 -38.50 -2.80 -16.56
C ASP A 275 -37.31 -3.03 -17.50
N ASN A 276 -36.08 -2.68 -17.09
CA ASN A 276 -34.87 -2.85 -17.89
C ASN A 276 -33.61 -3.03 -17.03
N LEU A 277 -32.93 -4.16 -17.20
CA LEU A 277 -31.69 -4.51 -16.49
C LEU A 277 -30.49 -3.64 -16.91
N TYR A 278 -30.52 -3.03 -18.10
CA TYR A 278 -29.46 -2.18 -18.65
C TYR A 278 -29.64 -0.68 -18.39
N GLU A 279 -30.60 -0.29 -17.56
CA GLU A 279 -30.66 1.08 -17.06
C GLU A 279 -29.43 1.41 -16.21
N ALA A 280 -29.01 2.69 -16.23
CA ALA A 280 -27.83 3.15 -15.49
C ALA A 280 -27.90 2.83 -13.99
N VAL A 281 -29.11 2.86 -13.41
CA VAL A 281 -29.38 2.52 -12.00
C VAL A 281 -29.26 1.02 -11.71
N ASN A 282 -29.50 0.16 -12.70
CA ASN A 282 -29.52 -1.30 -12.59
C ASN A 282 -28.21 -1.97 -13.05
N THR A 283 -27.26 -1.19 -13.55
CA THR A 283 -25.97 -1.67 -14.07
C THR A 283 -25.21 -2.61 -13.12
N PRO A 284 -25.21 -2.40 -11.78
CA PRO A 284 -24.56 -3.33 -10.84
C PRO A 284 -25.19 -4.73 -10.80
N LEU A 285 -26.49 -4.86 -11.09
CA LEU A 285 -27.23 -6.13 -11.08
C LEU A 285 -26.72 -7.10 -12.14
N ILE A 286 -26.24 -6.58 -13.27
CA ILE A 286 -25.62 -7.36 -14.34
C ILE A 286 -24.36 -8.06 -13.81
N GLY A 287 -23.57 -7.37 -13.01
CA GLY A 287 -22.38 -7.92 -12.35
C GLY A 287 -22.75 -9.10 -11.44
N TYR A 288 -23.77 -8.92 -10.59
CA TYR A 288 -24.24 -9.98 -9.69
C TYR A 288 -24.80 -11.19 -10.44
N LEU A 289 -25.61 -10.97 -11.49
CA LEU A 289 -26.14 -12.02 -12.35
C LEU A 289 -25.02 -12.83 -13.01
N ASN A 290 -24.07 -12.14 -13.64
CA ASN A 290 -22.97 -12.78 -14.35
C ASN A 290 -22.07 -13.58 -13.39
N ASN A 291 -21.76 -13.01 -12.22
CA ASN A 291 -20.98 -13.70 -11.20
C ASN A 291 -21.71 -14.91 -10.63
N ALA A 292 -23.02 -14.83 -10.39
CA ALA A 292 -23.80 -15.96 -9.93
C ALA A 292 -23.86 -17.08 -10.99
N LEU A 293 -23.99 -16.74 -12.27
CA LEU A 293 -23.96 -17.71 -13.37
C LEU A 293 -22.58 -18.35 -13.54
N LYS A 294 -21.50 -17.57 -13.52
CA LYS A 294 -20.12 -18.08 -13.54
C LYS A 294 -19.87 -18.98 -12.33
N ALA A 295 -20.29 -18.56 -11.13
CA ALA A 295 -20.18 -19.37 -9.93
C ALA A 295 -20.93 -20.71 -10.07
N LYS A 296 -22.12 -20.72 -10.68
CA LYS A 296 -22.90 -21.95 -10.96
C LYS A 296 -22.16 -22.90 -11.90
N GLU A 297 -21.71 -22.41 -13.06
CA GLU A 297 -21.27 -23.24 -14.18
C GLU A 297 -19.75 -23.52 -14.21
N LEU A 298 -18.93 -22.51 -13.88
CA LEU A 298 -17.48 -22.53 -14.09
C LEU A 298 -16.68 -22.86 -12.82
N PHE A 299 -17.29 -22.75 -11.63
CA PHE A 299 -16.64 -23.02 -10.36
C PHE A 299 -17.32 -24.20 -9.67
N LYS A 300 -16.63 -25.34 -9.64
CA LYS A 300 -17.13 -26.58 -9.07
C LYS A 300 -16.53 -26.81 -7.68
N LYS A 301 -17.41 -27.15 -6.75
CA LYS A 301 -17.05 -27.61 -5.42
C LYS A 301 -16.20 -28.88 -5.51
N ASP A 302 -15.21 -28.98 -4.64
CA ASP A 302 -14.21 -30.05 -4.54
C ASP A 302 -13.24 -30.15 -5.73
N GLN A 303 -13.27 -29.17 -6.65
CA GLN A 303 -12.28 -29.01 -7.72
C GLN A 303 -11.54 -27.67 -7.59
N GLN A 304 -12.29 -26.56 -7.71
CA GLN A 304 -11.73 -25.20 -7.60
C GLN A 304 -11.74 -24.65 -6.18
N TYR A 305 -12.68 -25.10 -5.36
CA TYR A 305 -12.80 -24.68 -3.96
C TYR A 305 -13.44 -25.78 -3.11
N ILE A 306 -13.23 -25.71 -1.81
CA ILE A 306 -13.93 -26.51 -0.80
C ILE A 306 -14.64 -25.58 0.18
N VAL A 307 -15.64 -26.12 0.88
CA VAL A 307 -16.33 -25.40 1.97
C VAL A 307 -16.00 -26.08 3.28
N THR A 308 -15.38 -25.37 4.22
CA THR A 308 -15.01 -25.91 5.53
C THR A 308 -15.28 -24.86 6.61
N ASN A 309 -15.85 -25.26 7.75
CA ASN A 309 -16.22 -24.38 8.87
C ASN A 309 -17.10 -23.17 8.49
N GLY A 310 -17.91 -23.29 7.44
CA GLY A 310 -18.71 -22.18 6.94
C GLY A 310 -17.89 -21.10 6.24
N GLU A 311 -16.76 -21.47 5.61
CA GLU A 311 -15.96 -20.60 4.75
C GLU A 311 -15.62 -21.32 3.43
N VAL A 312 -15.54 -20.54 2.34
CA VAL A 312 -15.09 -21.00 1.03
C VAL A 312 -13.56 -20.90 0.96
N LEU A 313 -12.88 -22.02 0.72
CA LEU A 313 -11.41 -22.07 0.62
C LEU A 313 -11.03 -22.51 -0.80
N ILE A 314 -10.17 -21.74 -1.46
CA ILE A 314 -9.70 -22.02 -2.82
C ILE A 314 -8.76 -23.23 -2.80
N VAL A 315 -8.89 -24.10 -3.79
CA VAL A 315 -7.99 -25.24 -4.00
C VAL A 315 -7.23 -25.04 -5.30
N ASP A 316 -5.92 -25.30 -5.25
CA ASP A 316 -5.08 -25.34 -6.44
C ASP A 316 -5.45 -26.59 -7.27
N GLU A 317 -5.90 -26.38 -8.52
CA GLU A 317 -6.36 -27.43 -9.43
C GLU A 317 -5.27 -28.48 -9.74
N PHE A 318 -3.98 -28.11 -9.66
CA PHE A 318 -2.87 -29.02 -9.97
C PHE A 318 -2.38 -29.80 -8.75
N THR A 319 -2.33 -29.15 -7.58
CA THR A 319 -1.72 -29.74 -6.38
C THR A 319 -2.74 -30.26 -5.37
N GLY A 320 -4.02 -29.91 -5.52
CA GLY A 320 -5.08 -30.23 -4.56
C GLY A 320 -4.90 -29.56 -3.20
N ARG A 321 -3.97 -28.60 -3.08
CA ARG A 321 -3.67 -27.90 -1.82
C ARG A 321 -4.66 -26.76 -1.59
N VAL A 322 -5.08 -26.62 -0.34
CA VAL A 322 -5.95 -25.52 0.10
C VAL A 322 -5.13 -24.23 0.24
N LEU A 323 -5.47 -23.22 -0.55
CA LEU A 323 -4.85 -21.90 -0.54
C LEU A 323 -5.55 -21.00 0.48
N SER A 324 -5.18 -21.15 1.74
CA SER A 324 -5.75 -20.38 2.85
C SER A 324 -5.44 -18.88 2.72
N GLY A 325 -6.43 -18.02 2.99
CA GLY A 325 -6.30 -16.56 2.93
C GLY A 325 -6.46 -15.95 1.53
N ARG A 326 -6.68 -16.75 0.48
CA ARG A 326 -6.98 -16.26 -0.87
C ARG A 326 -8.49 -16.21 -1.11
N ARG A 327 -8.95 -15.15 -1.79
CA ARG A 327 -10.34 -14.98 -2.24
C ARG A 327 -10.37 -14.74 -3.74
N TYR A 328 -11.52 -15.00 -4.37
CA TYR A 328 -11.75 -14.63 -5.77
C TYR A 328 -12.15 -13.16 -5.83
N ASN A 329 -11.75 -12.46 -6.89
CA ASN A 329 -11.99 -11.02 -7.05
C ASN A 329 -13.38 -10.75 -7.66
N GLU A 330 -13.76 -9.46 -7.77
CA GLU A 330 -14.94 -8.98 -8.51
C GLU A 330 -16.26 -9.61 -8.06
N GLY A 331 -16.49 -9.73 -6.75
CA GLY A 331 -17.72 -10.34 -6.23
C GLY A 331 -17.87 -11.85 -6.47
N MET A 332 -16.91 -12.52 -7.12
CA MET A 332 -16.98 -13.94 -7.44
C MET A 332 -16.94 -14.80 -6.18
N HIS A 333 -16.14 -14.41 -5.18
CA HIS A 333 -16.05 -15.17 -3.93
C HIS A 333 -17.36 -15.09 -3.15
N GLN A 334 -17.99 -13.92 -3.14
CA GLN A 334 -19.30 -13.67 -2.55
C GLN A 334 -20.41 -14.43 -3.30
N ALA A 335 -20.34 -14.50 -4.63
CA ALA A 335 -21.26 -15.30 -5.43
C ALA A 335 -21.13 -16.80 -5.13
N ILE A 336 -19.92 -17.31 -4.92
CA ILE A 336 -19.69 -18.70 -4.49
C ILE A 336 -20.15 -18.92 -3.04
N GLU A 337 -19.88 -17.98 -2.13
CA GLU A 337 -20.40 -18.01 -0.76
C GLU A 337 -21.94 -18.07 -0.77
N ALA A 338 -22.60 -17.25 -1.59
CA ALA A 338 -24.05 -17.25 -1.75
C ALA A 338 -24.58 -18.56 -2.36
N LYS A 339 -23.94 -19.06 -3.43
CA LYS A 339 -24.25 -20.36 -4.07
C LYS A 339 -24.22 -21.51 -3.07
N GLU A 340 -23.20 -21.53 -2.20
CA GLU A 340 -22.99 -22.58 -1.20
C GLU A 340 -23.76 -22.33 0.11
N LYS A 341 -24.56 -21.26 0.19
CA LYS A 341 -25.32 -20.85 1.39
C LYS A 341 -24.42 -20.62 2.61
N VAL A 342 -23.22 -20.10 2.35
CA VAL A 342 -22.24 -19.69 3.35
C VAL A 342 -22.51 -18.23 3.73
N LYS A 343 -22.07 -17.80 4.92
CA LYS A 343 -22.15 -16.40 5.33
C LYS A 343 -21.34 -15.55 4.34
N ILE A 344 -22.03 -14.75 3.54
CA ILE A 344 -21.43 -13.82 2.59
C ILE A 344 -20.69 -12.76 3.42
N LYS A 345 -19.39 -12.59 3.18
CA LYS A 345 -18.64 -11.47 3.75
C LYS A 345 -18.73 -10.29 2.78
N ASP A 346 -18.72 -9.07 3.32
CA ASP A 346 -18.85 -7.86 2.49
C ASP A 346 -17.78 -7.81 1.39
N GLU A 347 -18.18 -7.29 0.23
CA GLU A 347 -17.25 -7.00 -0.86
C GLU A 347 -16.32 -5.87 -0.45
N ASN A 348 -15.06 -5.92 -0.90
CA ASN A 348 -14.16 -4.80 -0.73
C ASN A 348 -14.28 -3.92 -1.98
N GLN A 349 -14.61 -2.64 -1.80
CA GLN A 349 -14.63 -1.65 -2.87
C GLN A 349 -13.42 -0.73 -2.77
N THR A 350 -13.00 -0.16 -3.90
CA THR A 350 -11.97 0.88 -3.95
C THR A 350 -12.49 2.16 -3.31
N LEU A 351 -11.83 2.65 -2.25
CA LEU A 351 -12.14 3.91 -1.59
C LEU A 351 -11.27 5.05 -2.12
N ALA A 352 -10.01 4.74 -2.42
CA ALA A 352 -9.06 5.68 -2.97
C ALA A 352 -8.01 4.94 -3.79
N THR A 353 -7.60 5.51 -4.92
CA THR A 353 -6.57 4.92 -5.78
C THR A 353 -5.71 6.02 -6.40
N ILE A 354 -4.43 5.74 -6.65
CA ILE A 354 -3.53 6.57 -7.46
C ILE A 354 -2.42 5.71 -8.06
N THR A 355 -2.03 5.97 -9.31
CA THR A 355 -0.81 5.39 -9.88
C THR A 355 0.44 6.08 -9.36
N LEU A 356 1.56 5.36 -9.23
CA LEU A 356 2.84 5.99 -8.85
C LEU A 356 3.21 7.12 -9.83
N GLN A 357 2.90 6.93 -11.11
CA GLN A 357 3.06 7.93 -12.17
C GLN A 357 2.40 9.25 -11.80
N ASN A 358 1.08 9.24 -11.56
CA ASN A 358 0.34 10.46 -11.26
C ASN A 358 0.67 10.99 -9.86
N TYR A 359 1.01 10.12 -8.89
CA TYR A 359 1.48 10.57 -7.58
C TYR A 359 2.76 11.40 -7.67
N PHE A 360 3.80 10.91 -8.36
CA PHE A 360 5.05 11.66 -8.48
C PHE A 360 4.94 12.91 -9.38
N ARG A 361 3.94 12.96 -10.28
CA ARG A 361 3.61 14.17 -11.05
C ARG A 361 3.05 15.30 -10.20
N LEU A 362 2.62 15.04 -8.96
CA LEU A 362 2.15 16.08 -8.03
C LEU A 362 3.28 16.98 -7.53
N TYR A 363 4.53 16.54 -7.59
CA TYR A 363 5.66 17.29 -7.06
C TYR A 363 6.02 18.49 -7.94
N GLU A 364 6.23 19.67 -7.34
CA GLU A 364 6.70 20.87 -8.06
C GLU A 364 8.05 20.60 -8.75
N LYS A 365 8.93 19.85 -8.07
CA LYS A 365 10.19 19.36 -8.61
C LYS A 365 10.39 17.89 -8.30
N LEU A 366 10.79 17.12 -9.30
CA LEU A 366 11.09 15.70 -9.20
C LEU A 366 12.52 15.45 -9.70
N SER A 367 13.24 14.58 -9.02
CA SER A 367 14.57 14.12 -9.41
C SER A 367 14.77 12.69 -8.96
N GLY A 368 15.84 12.04 -9.44
CA GLY A 368 16.14 10.70 -8.97
C GLY A 368 17.55 10.23 -9.29
N MET A 369 17.96 9.13 -8.68
CA MET A 369 19.28 8.56 -8.89
C MET A 369 19.19 7.06 -9.08
N THR A 370 20.05 6.51 -9.93
CA THR A 370 20.16 5.07 -10.16
C THR A 370 21.45 4.75 -10.91
N GLY A 371 21.85 3.48 -10.96
CA GLY A 371 22.95 3.03 -11.81
C GLY A 371 22.58 2.80 -13.27
N THR A 372 21.28 2.74 -13.60
CA THR A 372 20.79 2.19 -14.86
C THR A 372 19.52 2.86 -15.38
N ALA A 373 19.52 4.17 -15.66
CA ALA A 373 18.34 4.89 -16.17
C ALA A 373 18.35 5.12 -17.69
N GLN A 374 19.51 5.09 -18.35
CA GLN A 374 19.65 5.56 -19.73
C GLN A 374 18.79 4.76 -20.73
N THR A 375 18.51 3.49 -20.45
CA THR A 375 17.64 2.65 -21.30
C THR A 375 16.19 3.13 -21.28
N GLU A 376 15.72 3.65 -20.14
CA GLU A 376 14.34 4.08 -19.92
C GLU A 376 14.16 5.60 -20.10
N ALA A 377 15.18 6.30 -20.58
CA ALA A 377 15.19 7.76 -20.65
C ALA A 377 13.99 8.34 -21.45
N ALA A 378 13.54 7.64 -22.49
CA ALA A 378 12.37 8.04 -23.26
C ALA A 378 11.08 7.95 -22.46
N GLU A 379 10.86 6.86 -21.72
CA GLU A 379 9.68 6.67 -20.86
C GLU A 379 9.69 7.67 -19.70
N LEU A 380 10.83 7.82 -19.03
CA LEU A 380 11.01 8.76 -17.92
C LEU A 380 10.72 10.21 -18.34
N HIS A 381 11.16 10.60 -19.53
CA HIS A 381 10.85 11.92 -20.07
C HIS A 381 9.39 12.06 -20.50
N GLN A 382 8.83 11.06 -21.18
CA GLN A 382 7.44 11.12 -21.65
C GLN A 382 6.45 11.27 -20.48
N THR A 383 6.62 10.45 -19.46
CA THR A 383 5.70 10.35 -18.30
C THR A 383 5.96 11.42 -17.25
N TYR A 384 7.22 11.65 -16.88
CA TYR A 384 7.58 12.50 -15.73
C TYR A 384 8.33 13.79 -16.11
N LYS A 385 8.62 14.01 -17.40
CA LYS A 385 9.47 15.12 -17.89
C LYS A 385 10.89 15.11 -17.30
N LEU A 386 11.36 13.96 -16.81
CA LEU A 386 12.71 13.80 -16.26
C LEU A 386 13.73 13.56 -17.37
N GLY A 387 14.82 14.34 -17.38
CA GLY A 387 16.00 14.06 -18.19
C GLY A 387 16.94 13.07 -17.49
N VAL A 388 17.60 12.18 -18.23
CA VAL A 388 18.62 11.28 -17.68
C VAL A 388 20.01 11.81 -18.03
N VAL A 389 20.86 12.00 -17.02
CA VAL A 389 22.23 12.49 -17.19
C VAL A 389 23.22 11.42 -16.74
N PRO A 390 24.02 10.84 -17.66
CA PRO A 390 25.07 9.91 -17.30
C PRO A 390 26.23 10.64 -16.64
N ILE A 391 26.39 10.44 -15.33
CA ILE A 391 27.48 11.02 -14.56
C ILE A 391 28.73 10.15 -14.76
N PRO A 392 29.92 10.75 -15.03
CA PRO A 392 31.16 9.98 -15.13
C PRO A 392 31.48 9.27 -13.81
N THR A 393 32.14 8.11 -13.87
CA THR A 393 32.61 7.41 -12.67
C THR A 393 33.82 8.12 -12.07
N ASN A 394 33.99 8.03 -10.74
CA ASN A 394 35.14 8.61 -10.05
C ASN A 394 36.46 7.98 -10.51
N ARG A 395 36.45 6.66 -10.73
CA ARG A 395 37.57 5.88 -11.26
C ARG A 395 37.16 5.11 -12.52
N PRO A 396 38.11 4.76 -13.41
CA PRO A 396 37.79 3.97 -14.60
C PRO A 396 37.20 2.60 -14.24
N MET A 397 36.13 2.19 -14.92
CA MET A 397 35.52 0.87 -14.73
C MET A 397 36.34 -0.18 -15.47
N VAL A 398 36.87 -1.17 -14.75
CA VAL A 398 37.76 -2.23 -15.27
C VAL A 398 37.18 -3.64 -15.17
N ARG A 399 35.92 -3.78 -14.74
CA ARG A 399 35.24 -5.07 -14.62
C ARG A 399 35.17 -5.80 -15.96
N GLU A 400 35.46 -7.09 -15.95
CA GLU A 400 35.32 -7.97 -17.10
C GLU A 400 33.90 -8.57 -17.17
N ASP A 401 33.07 -8.07 -18.08
CA ASP A 401 31.76 -8.66 -18.36
C ASP A 401 31.89 -9.77 -19.43
N ARG A 402 31.89 -11.03 -18.99
CA ARG A 402 32.02 -12.21 -19.87
C ARG A 402 30.72 -12.50 -20.62
N ALA A 403 30.86 -13.21 -21.74
CA ALA A 403 29.72 -13.69 -22.51
C ALA A 403 28.90 -14.72 -21.73
N ASP A 404 27.60 -14.81 -22.05
CA ASP A 404 26.71 -15.79 -21.43
C ASP A 404 27.11 -17.22 -21.83
N VAL A 405 26.98 -18.15 -20.88
CA VAL A 405 27.14 -19.59 -21.10
C VAL A 405 25.76 -20.22 -21.10
N ILE A 406 25.39 -20.88 -22.19
CA ILE A 406 24.02 -21.37 -22.40
C ILE A 406 24.04 -22.90 -22.42
N TYR A 407 23.21 -23.53 -21.60
CA TYR A 407 23.06 -24.99 -21.52
C TYR A 407 21.73 -25.45 -22.08
N LYS A 408 21.65 -26.73 -22.44
CA LYS A 408 20.40 -27.32 -22.91
C LYS A 408 19.40 -27.48 -21.75
N THR A 409 19.85 -28.01 -20.62
CA THR A 409 18.99 -28.33 -19.46
C THR A 409 19.37 -27.49 -18.23
N GLU A 410 18.40 -27.27 -17.33
CA GLU A 410 18.67 -26.57 -16.07
C GLU A 410 19.67 -27.32 -15.18
N THR A 411 19.61 -28.66 -15.15
CA THR A 411 20.52 -29.47 -14.32
C THR A 411 21.97 -29.27 -14.75
N ALA A 412 22.26 -29.35 -16.05
CA ALA A 412 23.61 -29.13 -16.57
C ALA A 412 24.10 -27.70 -16.32
N LYS A 413 23.21 -26.71 -16.41
CA LYS A 413 23.49 -25.33 -15.99
C LYS A 413 23.92 -25.27 -14.53
N PHE A 414 23.14 -25.84 -13.61
CA PHE A 414 23.43 -25.77 -12.17
C PHE A 414 24.70 -26.52 -11.79
N ASP A 415 24.98 -27.67 -12.41
CA ASP A 415 26.24 -28.40 -12.20
C ASP A 415 27.44 -27.53 -12.61
N ALA A 416 27.39 -26.90 -13.79
CA ALA A 416 28.44 -26.00 -14.25
C ALA A 416 28.60 -24.73 -13.39
N VAL A 417 27.49 -24.18 -12.89
CA VAL A 417 27.51 -23.05 -11.94
C VAL A 417 28.21 -23.44 -10.64
N VAL A 418 27.93 -24.63 -10.11
CA VAL A 418 28.52 -25.10 -8.86
C VAL A 418 30.01 -25.39 -9.03
N ASP A 419 30.43 -25.94 -10.17
CA ASP A 419 31.84 -26.16 -10.47
C ASP A 419 32.63 -24.84 -10.59
N ASP A 420 32.06 -23.81 -11.23
CA ASP A 420 32.67 -22.47 -11.29
C ASP A 420 32.76 -21.83 -9.89
N ILE A 421 31.68 -21.90 -9.09
CA ILE A 421 31.69 -21.39 -7.71
C ILE A 421 32.75 -22.13 -6.86
N ALA A 422 32.89 -23.45 -7.03
CA ALA A 422 33.86 -24.25 -6.30
C ALA A 422 35.30 -23.80 -6.61
N ASP A 423 35.64 -23.65 -7.88
CA ASP A 423 36.97 -23.19 -8.33
C ASP A 423 37.30 -21.80 -7.76
N ARG A 424 36.35 -20.86 -7.84
CA ARG A 424 36.50 -19.49 -7.34
C ARG A 424 36.67 -19.45 -5.83
N HIS A 425 35.87 -20.24 -5.11
CA HIS A 425 35.92 -20.37 -3.66
C HIS A 425 37.26 -20.95 -3.18
N GLU A 426 37.78 -21.99 -3.85
CA GLU A 426 39.09 -22.59 -3.54
C GLU A 426 40.25 -21.60 -3.74
N HIS A 427 40.15 -20.71 -4.73
CA HIS A 427 41.12 -19.62 -4.97
C HIS A 427 40.89 -18.38 -4.09
N GLY A 428 39.91 -18.41 -3.17
CA GLY A 428 39.63 -17.30 -2.25
C GLY A 428 38.89 -16.12 -2.85
N GLN A 429 38.38 -16.22 -4.08
CA GLN A 429 37.63 -15.16 -4.73
C GLN A 429 36.18 -15.10 -4.20
N PRO A 430 35.67 -13.95 -3.73
CA PRO A 430 34.28 -13.82 -3.31
C PRO A 430 33.32 -13.94 -4.49
N VAL A 431 32.19 -14.63 -4.27
CA VAL A 431 31.16 -14.88 -5.29
C VAL A 431 29.78 -14.43 -4.83
N LEU A 432 29.14 -13.58 -5.63
CA LEU A 432 27.73 -13.23 -5.51
C LEU A 432 26.94 -13.91 -6.62
N VAL A 433 25.99 -14.76 -6.23
CA VAL A 433 25.10 -15.47 -7.16
C VAL A 433 23.72 -14.85 -7.15
N GLY A 434 23.24 -14.36 -8.30
CA GLY A 434 21.89 -13.84 -8.47
C GLY A 434 20.96 -14.87 -9.12
N THR A 435 19.82 -15.14 -8.48
CA THR A 435 18.77 -16.04 -8.99
C THR A 435 17.45 -15.28 -9.19
N ALA A 436 16.55 -15.77 -10.06
CA ALA A 436 15.28 -15.09 -10.33
C ALA A 436 14.16 -15.39 -9.30
N SER A 437 14.31 -16.41 -8.45
CA SER A 437 13.27 -16.78 -7.49
C SER A 437 13.83 -17.46 -6.24
N VAL A 438 13.07 -17.41 -5.15
CA VAL A 438 13.37 -18.09 -3.89
C VAL A 438 13.53 -19.60 -4.09
N GLU A 439 12.67 -20.20 -4.91
CA GLU A 439 12.76 -21.62 -5.21
C GLU A 439 14.10 -21.99 -5.86
N LYS A 440 14.55 -21.20 -6.86
CA LYS A 440 15.84 -21.44 -7.53
C LYS A 440 17.03 -21.24 -6.58
N SER A 441 16.97 -20.25 -5.68
CA SER A 441 17.98 -20.08 -4.63
C SER A 441 18.08 -21.30 -3.71
N GLU A 442 16.94 -21.83 -3.25
CA GLU A 442 16.90 -23.03 -2.41
C GLU A 442 17.38 -24.28 -3.15
N VAL A 443 17.12 -24.39 -4.46
CA VAL A 443 17.66 -25.45 -5.31
C VAL A 443 19.18 -25.33 -5.36
N LEU A 444 19.73 -24.17 -5.75
CA LEU A 444 21.17 -23.95 -5.83
C LEU A 444 21.88 -24.20 -4.49
N ALA A 445 21.29 -23.73 -3.38
CA ALA A 445 21.81 -23.95 -2.03
C ALA A 445 21.99 -25.45 -1.73
N LYS A 446 21.07 -26.33 -2.18
CA LYS A 446 21.23 -27.79 -2.04
C LYS A 446 22.40 -28.34 -2.86
N PHE A 447 22.65 -27.80 -4.05
CA PHE A 447 23.81 -28.22 -4.85
C PHE A 447 25.13 -27.77 -4.19
N LEU A 448 25.21 -26.53 -3.71
CA LEU A 448 26.37 -26.02 -2.97
C LEU A 448 26.64 -26.82 -1.69
N LEU A 449 25.60 -27.16 -0.93
CA LEU A 449 25.70 -27.99 0.27
C LEU A 449 26.25 -29.39 -0.04
N ARG A 450 25.82 -30.02 -1.15
CA ARG A 450 26.36 -31.33 -1.58
C ARG A 450 27.85 -31.26 -1.92
N ARG A 451 28.33 -30.12 -2.40
CA ARG A 451 29.75 -29.88 -2.71
C ARG A 451 30.56 -29.46 -1.48
N GLY A 452 29.90 -29.16 -0.35
CA GLY A 452 30.55 -28.75 0.90
C GLY A 452 30.93 -27.27 0.94
N ILE A 453 30.34 -26.43 0.09
CA ILE A 453 30.67 -25.00 -0.01
C ILE A 453 29.85 -24.21 1.01
N PRO A 454 30.47 -23.50 1.97
CA PRO A 454 29.77 -22.60 2.89
C PRO A 454 29.16 -21.44 2.11
N HIS A 455 27.88 -21.16 2.33
CA HIS A 455 27.19 -20.09 1.62
C HIS A 455 26.05 -19.50 2.47
N GLU A 456 25.71 -18.25 2.18
CA GLU A 456 24.55 -17.57 2.74
C GLU A 456 23.48 -17.37 1.67
N VAL A 457 22.19 -17.47 2.05
CA VAL A 457 21.05 -17.30 1.14
C VAL A 457 20.18 -16.13 1.59
N LEU A 458 19.94 -15.19 0.68
CA LEU A 458 19.17 -13.97 0.91
C LEU A 458 17.87 -14.05 0.11
N ASN A 459 16.75 -13.95 0.81
CA ASN A 459 15.42 -14.22 0.26
C ASN A 459 14.50 -12.97 0.23
N ALA A 460 15.04 -11.77 0.46
CA ALA A 460 14.29 -10.51 0.59
C ALA A 460 13.22 -10.51 1.68
N LYS A 461 13.47 -11.21 2.81
CA LYS A 461 12.52 -11.31 3.94
C LYS A 461 12.94 -10.49 5.16
N ASN A 462 14.24 -10.36 5.40
CA ASN A 462 14.75 -9.60 6.54
C ASN A 462 15.86 -8.68 6.08
N HIS A 463 15.48 -7.47 5.66
CA HIS A 463 16.41 -6.52 5.05
C HIS A 463 17.61 -6.17 5.95
N ALA A 464 17.40 -6.02 7.27
CA ALA A 464 18.49 -5.70 8.19
C ALA A 464 19.53 -6.83 8.29
N ARG A 465 19.06 -8.08 8.45
CA ARG A 465 19.97 -9.25 8.47
C ARG A 465 20.65 -9.44 7.12
N GLU A 466 19.91 -9.29 6.03
CA GLU A 466 20.45 -9.47 4.68
C GLU A 466 21.48 -8.39 4.34
N ALA A 467 21.26 -7.15 4.76
CA ALA A 467 22.24 -6.08 4.61
C ALA A 467 23.54 -6.38 5.35
N ALA A 468 23.46 -6.92 6.57
CA ALA A 468 24.65 -7.34 7.32
C ALA A 468 25.44 -8.45 6.60
N ILE A 469 24.74 -9.43 6.02
CA ILE A 469 25.39 -10.49 5.23
C ILE A 469 26.06 -9.91 3.97
N ILE A 470 25.37 -9.02 3.25
CA ILE A 470 25.90 -8.38 2.04
C ILE A 470 27.12 -7.50 2.33
N ALA A 471 27.12 -6.76 3.44
CA ALA A 471 28.25 -5.95 3.86
C ALA A 471 29.54 -6.79 4.04
N MET A 472 29.38 -8.09 4.32
CA MET A 472 30.46 -9.05 4.50
C MET A 472 30.71 -9.95 3.29
N ALA A 473 29.92 -9.83 2.21
CA ALA A 473 29.99 -10.70 1.03
C ALA A 473 31.20 -10.45 0.11
N GLY A 474 32.02 -9.43 0.41
CA GLY A 474 33.25 -9.12 -0.31
C GLY A 474 34.51 -9.71 0.32
N ARG A 475 34.36 -10.58 1.33
CA ARG A 475 35.46 -11.21 2.06
C ARG A 475 36.06 -12.39 1.29
N ALA A 476 37.30 -12.74 1.60
CA ALA A 476 37.98 -13.82 0.89
C ALA A 476 37.20 -15.14 1.02
N GLY A 477 36.90 -15.77 -0.12
CA GLY A 477 36.18 -17.03 -0.22
C GLY A 477 34.69 -16.96 0.15
N SER A 478 34.08 -15.80 0.39
CA SER A 478 32.66 -15.75 0.73
C SER A 478 31.76 -16.06 -0.47
N VAL A 479 30.77 -16.93 -0.28
CA VAL A 479 29.73 -17.23 -1.30
C VAL A 479 28.38 -16.76 -0.80
N THR A 480 27.71 -15.91 -1.57
CA THR A 480 26.38 -15.37 -1.21
C THR A 480 25.41 -15.56 -2.36
N VAL A 481 24.26 -16.17 -2.09
CA VAL A 481 23.16 -16.38 -3.04
C VAL A 481 22.06 -15.37 -2.73
N ALA A 482 21.71 -14.55 -3.71
CA ALA A 482 20.68 -13.53 -3.61
C ALA A 482 19.51 -13.82 -4.56
N THR A 483 18.29 -13.81 -4.05
CA THR A 483 17.07 -13.85 -4.87
C THR A 483 16.77 -12.46 -5.42
N ASN A 484 16.55 -12.36 -6.73
CA ASN A 484 16.33 -11.13 -7.48
C ASN A 484 17.34 -10.04 -7.12
N MET A 485 16.92 -9.13 -6.23
CA MET A 485 17.70 -7.98 -5.79
C MET A 485 17.76 -7.91 -4.26
N ALA A 486 17.70 -9.06 -3.58
CA ALA A 486 17.95 -9.14 -2.15
C ALA A 486 19.30 -8.49 -1.82
N GLY A 487 19.36 -7.77 -0.70
CA GLY A 487 20.56 -6.99 -0.37
C GLY A 487 20.75 -5.68 -1.13
N ARG A 488 19.72 -5.21 -1.84
CA ARG A 488 19.70 -3.90 -2.50
C ARG A 488 19.94 -2.76 -1.49
N GLY A 489 20.58 -1.69 -1.97
CA GLY A 489 20.94 -0.53 -1.14
C GLY A 489 22.17 -0.72 -0.25
N THR A 490 22.75 -1.93 -0.15
CA THR A 490 23.99 -2.18 0.59
C THR A 490 25.17 -2.38 -0.35
N ASP A 491 26.31 -1.78 -0.02
CA ASP A 491 27.57 -1.91 -0.76
C ASP A 491 28.27 -3.22 -0.40
N ILE A 492 28.95 -3.83 -1.39
CA ILE A 492 29.81 -5.00 -1.18
C ILE A 492 31.24 -4.49 -1.29
N GLN A 493 31.84 -4.17 -0.15
CA GLN A 493 33.23 -3.73 -0.06
C GLN A 493 34.14 -4.96 -0.07
N LEU A 494 35.16 -4.97 -0.95
CA LEU A 494 36.16 -6.03 -0.95
C LEU A 494 36.94 -5.97 0.37
N GLY A 495 37.07 -7.09 1.05
CA GLY A 495 37.62 -7.19 2.41
C GLY A 495 36.58 -7.11 3.54
N GLY A 496 35.31 -6.81 3.24
CA GLY A 496 34.22 -6.69 4.21
C GLY A 496 34.05 -5.27 4.78
N ASN A 497 33.16 -5.13 5.75
CA ASN A 497 32.85 -3.84 6.38
C ASN A 497 33.50 -3.73 7.77
N ALA A 498 34.30 -2.68 7.98
CA ALA A 498 35.09 -2.50 9.20
C ALA A 498 34.24 -2.33 10.46
N GLU A 499 33.10 -1.64 10.40
CA GLU A 499 32.22 -1.42 11.55
C GLU A 499 31.58 -2.74 12.01
N PHE A 500 31.13 -3.57 11.07
CA PHE A 500 30.59 -4.90 11.38
C PHE A 500 31.64 -5.82 11.98
N ILE A 501 32.87 -5.79 11.46
CA ILE A 501 33.98 -6.58 12.00
C ILE A 501 34.32 -6.10 13.42
N ALA A 502 34.36 -4.78 13.65
CA ALA A 502 34.60 -4.22 14.98
C ALA A 502 33.52 -4.65 15.99
N ASP A 503 32.24 -4.53 15.63
CA ASP A 503 31.12 -4.98 16.47
C ASP A 503 31.19 -6.48 16.76
N GLU A 504 31.48 -7.31 15.74
CA GLU A 504 31.61 -8.77 15.90
C GLU A 504 32.74 -9.13 16.87
N VAL A 505 33.88 -8.46 16.77
CA VAL A 505 35.03 -8.65 17.68
C VAL A 505 34.70 -8.22 19.10
N LEU A 506 34.01 -7.09 19.28
CA LEU A 506 33.61 -6.60 20.60
C LEU A 506 32.57 -7.52 21.25
N ARG A 507 31.57 -7.99 20.49
CA ARG A 507 30.60 -8.98 20.97
C ARG A 507 31.23 -10.31 21.34
N ALA A 508 32.24 -10.76 20.58
CA ALA A 508 33.00 -11.97 20.93
C ALA A 508 33.76 -11.83 22.26
N ARG A 509 34.07 -10.59 22.68
CA ARG A 509 34.63 -10.28 24.01
C ARG A 509 33.55 -10.13 25.10
N GLY A 510 32.28 -10.28 24.76
CA GLY A 510 31.14 -10.09 25.67
C GLY A 510 30.68 -8.65 25.82
N LEU A 511 31.14 -7.73 24.96
CA LEU A 511 30.74 -6.32 24.97
C LEU A 511 29.52 -6.09 24.07
N SER A 512 28.56 -5.30 24.53
CA SER A 512 27.31 -5.05 23.82
C SER A 512 26.88 -3.60 23.99
N PRO A 513 26.43 -2.92 22.92
CA PRO A 513 25.89 -1.55 23.02
C PRO A 513 24.69 -1.44 23.97
N ALA A 514 23.96 -2.54 24.18
CA ALA A 514 22.75 -2.56 25.01
C ALA A 514 23.01 -2.98 26.47
N GLU A 515 23.97 -3.89 26.69
CA GLU A 515 24.22 -4.47 28.02
C GLU A 515 25.45 -3.86 28.72
N THR A 516 26.46 -3.45 27.95
CA THR A 516 27.71 -2.84 28.44
C THR A 516 28.11 -1.60 27.62
N PRO A 517 27.24 -0.57 27.54
CA PRO A 517 27.43 0.58 26.64
C PRO A 517 28.73 1.34 26.89
N GLU A 518 29.09 1.62 28.15
CA GLU A 518 30.30 2.41 28.46
C GLU A 518 31.59 1.68 28.08
N GLU A 519 31.65 0.36 28.33
CA GLU A 519 32.81 -0.49 27.98
C GLU A 519 32.90 -0.73 26.46
N TYR A 520 31.75 -0.81 25.79
CA TYR A 520 31.67 -0.94 24.35
C TYR A 520 32.17 0.32 23.63
N GLU A 521 31.65 1.50 24.01
CA GLU A 521 32.04 2.79 23.43
C GLU A 521 33.54 3.07 23.66
N ALA A 522 34.06 2.78 24.86
CA ALA A 522 35.48 2.96 25.15
C ALA A 522 36.40 2.06 24.32
N ALA A 523 35.92 0.89 23.88
CA ALA A 523 36.68 -0.07 23.08
C ALA A 523 36.42 0.05 21.56
N TRP A 524 35.46 0.88 21.16
CA TRP A 524 34.99 0.99 19.78
C TRP A 524 36.07 1.52 18.83
N ASP A 525 36.70 2.65 19.17
CA ASP A 525 37.69 3.30 18.31
C ASP A 525 38.88 2.37 18.01
N ASP A 526 39.42 1.71 19.05
CA ASP A 526 40.51 0.74 18.92
C ASP A 526 40.09 -0.49 18.07
N ALA A 527 38.88 -1.00 18.28
CA ALA A 527 38.35 -2.13 17.51
C ALA A 527 38.13 -1.76 16.04
N LEU A 528 37.63 -0.55 15.79
CA LEU A 528 37.39 -0.02 14.45
C LEU A 528 38.72 0.20 13.70
N GLU A 529 39.74 0.76 14.33
CA GLU A 529 41.06 0.94 13.72
C GLU A 529 41.68 -0.43 13.34
N SER A 530 41.60 -1.41 14.24
CA SER A 530 42.05 -2.78 13.96
C SER A 530 41.26 -3.43 12.83
N ALA A 531 39.94 -3.24 12.80
CA ALA A 531 39.08 -3.77 11.75
C ALA A 531 39.36 -3.12 10.39
N GLN A 532 39.62 -1.81 10.34
CA GLN A 532 40.01 -1.09 9.13
C GLN A 532 41.34 -1.62 8.56
N ALA A 533 42.33 -1.87 9.43
CA ALA A 533 43.59 -2.46 9.02
C ALA A 533 43.40 -3.88 8.45
N GLN A 534 42.54 -4.70 9.09
CA GLN A 534 42.19 -6.02 8.60
C GLN A 534 41.49 -5.97 7.24
N VAL A 535 40.46 -5.13 7.09
CA VAL A 535 39.72 -4.95 5.83
C VAL A 535 40.67 -4.53 4.71
N LYS A 536 41.61 -3.62 4.98
CA LYS A 536 42.59 -3.19 3.98
C LYS A 536 43.50 -4.34 3.52
N ALA A 537 43.98 -5.16 4.44
CA ALA A 537 44.81 -6.33 4.08
C ALA A 537 44.00 -7.38 3.30
N GLU A 538 42.76 -7.66 3.72
CA GLU A 538 41.89 -8.61 3.05
C GLU A 538 41.43 -8.10 1.67
N HIS A 539 41.23 -6.79 1.53
CA HIS A 539 40.96 -6.11 0.27
C HIS A 539 42.05 -6.38 -0.77
N GLU A 540 43.33 -6.20 -0.40
CA GLU A 540 44.47 -6.46 -1.28
C GLU A 540 44.49 -7.93 -1.75
N ALA A 541 44.25 -8.88 -0.84
CA ALA A 541 44.17 -10.31 -1.19
C ALA A 541 42.99 -10.62 -2.14
N VAL A 542 41.83 -10.01 -1.93
CA VAL A 542 40.66 -10.18 -2.81
C VAL A 542 40.89 -9.55 -4.18
N VAL A 543 41.57 -8.40 -4.25
CA VAL A 543 41.97 -7.75 -5.49
C VAL A 543 42.92 -8.65 -6.29
N GLU A 544 43.90 -9.28 -5.63
CA GLU A 544 44.81 -10.25 -6.26
C GLU A 544 44.07 -11.51 -6.74
N ALA A 545 43.04 -11.95 -6.03
CA ALA A 545 42.16 -13.05 -6.43
C ALA A 545 41.19 -12.69 -7.59
N GLY A 546 41.23 -11.46 -8.10
CA GLY A 546 40.43 -11.01 -9.24
C GLY A 546 39.17 -10.20 -8.87
N GLY A 547 39.02 -9.81 -7.60
CA GLY A 547 37.90 -9.03 -7.08
C GLY A 547 36.59 -9.83 -6.97
N LEU A 548 35.46 -9.13 -6.78
CA LEU A 548 34.16 -9.79 -6.65
C LEU A 548 33.73 -10.42 -7.98
N TYR A 549 33.41 -11.72 -7.95
CA TYR A 549 32.77 -12.41 -9.07
C TYR A 549 31.26 -12.39 -8.94
N VAL A 550 30.56 -11.94 -9.98
CA VAL A 550 29.09 -11.93 -10.03
C VAL A 550 28.61 -12.95 -11.04
N LEU A 551 27.81 -13.91 -10.57
CA LEU A 551 27.23 -14.97 -11.37
C LEU A 551 25.70 -14.81 -11.43
N GLY A 552 25.14 -14.62 -12.62
CA GLY A 552 23.69 -14.69 -12.84
C GLY A 552 23.27 -16.10 -13.25
N THR A 553 22.27 -16.69 -12.60
CA THR A 553 21.83 -18.06 -12.92
C THR A 553 20.73 -18.12 -13.98
N GLU A 554 20.13 -16.96 -14.32
CA GLU A 554 19.06 -16.76 -15.31
C GLU A 554 19.10 -15.30 -15.79
N ARG A 555 18.37 -14.99 -16.87
CA ARG A 555 18.07 -13.60 -17.28
C ARG A 555 16.82 -13.11 -16.55
N HIS A 556 16.87 -11.88 -16.06
CA HIS A 556 15.68 -11.22 -15.49
C HIS A 556 14.74 -10.72 -16.61
N GLU A 557 13.55 -10.27 -16.21
CA GLU A 557 12.55 -9.70 -17.12
C GLU A 557 13.06 -8.49 -17.91
N SER A 558 14.10 -7.80 -17.42
CA SER A 558 14.77 -6.72 -18.13
C SER A 558 16.30 -6.83 -18.05
N ARG A 559 16.95 -6.37 -19.11
CA ARG A 559 18.41 -6.27 -19.20
C ARG A 559 18.96 -5.27 -18.18
N ARG A 560 18.14 -4.32 -17.76
CA ARG A 560 18.47 -3.33 -16.72
C ARG A 560 18.77 -4.01 -15.38
N ILE A 561 17.89 -4.90 -14.92
CA ILE A 561 18.07 -5.66 -13.68
C ILE A 561 19.32 -6.56 -13.78
N ASP A 562 19.56 -7.20 -14.92
CA ASP A 562 20.79 -7.95 -15.14
C ASP A 562 22.05 -7.07 -15.00
N ASN A 563 22.02 -5.83 -15.52
CA ASN A 563 23.13 -4.90 -15.42
C ASN A 563 23.33 -4.37 -14.00
N GLN A 564 22.26 -4.25 -13.21
CA GLN A 564 22.38 -3.93 -11.79
C GLN A 564 23.08 -5.04 -11.02
N LEU A 565 22.78 -6.31 -11.32
CA LEU A 565 23.47 -7.46 -10.76
C LEU A 565 24.96 -7.40 -11.12
N ARG A 566 25.30 -7.27 -12.41
CA ARG A 566 26.71 -7.06 -12.85
C ARG A 566 27.37 -5.89 -12.13
N GLY A 567 26.62 -4.80 -11.96
CA GLY A 567 27.02 -3.57 -11.27
C GLY A 567 27.38 -3.74 -9.80
N ARG A 568 27.13 -4.92 -9.19
CA ARG A 568 27.58 -5.20 -7.82
C ARG A 568 29.10 -5.39 -7.73
N SER A 569 29.76 -5.76 -8.83
CA SER A 569 31.21 -5.95 -8.94
C SER A 569 31.91 -4.79 -9.66
N GLY A 570 33.22 -4.63 -9.42
CA GLY A 570 34.11 -3.65 -10.04
C GLY A 570 33.80 -2.20 -9.69
N ARG A 571 33.49 -1.95 -8.40
CA ARG A 571 33.15 -0.61 -7.88
C ARG A 571 34.42 0.20 -7.63
N GLN A 572 34.36 1.52 -7.76
CA GLN A 572 35.51 2.42 -7.55
C GLN A 572 36.81 1.97 -8.25
N GLY A 573 36.69 1.36 -9.44
CA GLY A 573 37.82 0.90 -10.24
C GLY A 573 38.47 -0.41 -9.76
N ASP A 574 37.87 -1.11 -8.80
CA ASP A 574 38.30 -2.44 -8.39
C ASP A 574 38.21 -3.44 -9.55
N PRO A 575 39.07 -4.47 -9.58
CA PRO A 575 38.90 -5.59 -10.49
C PRO A 575 37.61 -6.35 -10.14
N GLY A 576 37.13 -7.12 -11.11
CA GLY A 576 35.96 -7.94 -10.94
C GLY A 576 35.55 -8.60 -12.24
N GLU A 577 34.75 -9.65 -12.12
CA GLU A 577 34.25 -10.40 -13.27
C GLU A 577 32.73 -10.59 -13.12
N SER A 578 32.01 -10.60 -14.24
CA SER A 578 30.61 -11.01 -14.25
C SER A 578 30.31 -11.99 -15.38
N ARG A 579 29.42 -12.96 -15.13
CA ARG A 579 28.99 -13.96 -16.11
C ARG A 579 27.56 -14.42 -15.85
N PHE A 580 26.83 -14.77 -16.91
CA PHE A 580 25.50 -15.34 -16.82
C PHE A 580 25.51 -16.78 -17.33
N TYR A 581 24.90 -17.68 -16.57
CA TYR A 581 24.66 -19.07 -16.91
C TYR A 581 23.18 -19.23 -17.19
N LEU A 582 22.82 -19.70 -18.39
CA LEU A 582 21.45 -19.76 -18.87
C LEU A 582 21.11 -21.17 -19.31
N SER A 583 19.82 -21.51 -19.34
CA SER A 583 19.34 -22.75 -19.96
C SER A 583 18.12 -22.53 -20.85
N LEU A 584 17.91 -23.42 -21.82
CA LEU A 584 16.68 -23.43 -22.63
C LEU A 584 15.42 -23.77 -21.80
N GLY A 585 15.63 -24.35 -20.61
CA GLY A 585 14.59 -24.65 -19.64
C GLY A 585 14.28 -23.52 -18.66
N ASP A 586 14.99 -22.38 -18.69
CA ASP A 586 14.73 -21.26 -17.77
C ASP A 586 13.34 -20.65 -18.01
N ASP A 587 12.77 -19.99 -16.99
CA ASP A 587 11.39 -19.48 -17.05
C ASP A 587 11.19 -18.46 -18.18
N LEU A 588 12.18 -17.60 -18.42
CA LEU A 588 12.17 -16.68 -19.56
C LEU A 588 12.08 -17.44 -20.88
N MET A 589 12.77 -18.57 -21.03
CA MET A 589 12.77 -19.35 -22.28
C MET A 589 11.49 -20.19 -22.43
N ARG A 590 10.95 -20.73 -21.33
CA ARG A 590 9.69 -21.48 -21.32
C ARG A 590 8.48 -20.67 -21.75
N ARG A 591 8.44 -19.37 -21.40
CA ARG A 591 7.38 -18.46 -21.85
C ARG A 591 7.38 -18.24 -23.37
N PHE A 592 8.47 -18.57 -24.06
CA PHE A 592 8.63 -18.43 -25.50
C PHE A 592 9.11 -19.75 -26.14
N ASN A 593 9.96 -19.69 -27.16
CA ASN A 593 10.33 -20.84 -28.01
C ASN A 593 11.34 -21.81 -27.36
N GLY A 594 11.52 -21.82 -26.04
CA GLY A 594 12.47 -22.68 -25.32
C GLY A 594 12.30 -24.18 -25.63
N PRO A 595 11.09 -24.76 -25.50
CA PRO A 595 10.86 -26.19 -25.77
C PRO A 595 11.14 -26.60 -27.22
N MET A 596 10.84 -25.72 -28.19
CA MET A 596 11.14 -25.97 -29.60
C MET A 596 12.66 -26.01 -29.85
N LEU A 597 13.40 -25.07 -29.26
CA LEU A 597 14.85 -25.02 -29.37
C LEU A 597 15.51 -26.21 -28.68
N GLU A 598 15.03 -26.60 -27.51
CA GLU A 598 15.52 -27.77 -26.78
C GLU A 598 15.32 -29.07 -27.58
N SER A 599 14.15 -29.25 -28.19
CA SER A 599 13.85 -30.38 -29.09
C SER A 599 14.76 -30.39 -30.33
N MET A 600 15.00 -29.23 -30.93
CA MET A 600 15.94 -29.08 -32.04
C MET A 600 17.37 -29.45 -31.64
N MET A 601 17.86 -28.98 -30.49
CA MET A 601 19.21 -29.30 -29.99
C MET A 601 19.37 -30.78 -29.66
N THR A 602 18.31 -31.40 -29.13
CA THR A 602 18.26 -32.85 -28.90
C THR A 602 18.32 -33.63 -30.22
N THR A 603 17.62 -33.16 -31.25
CA THR A 603 17.67 -33.75 -32.60
C THR A 603 19.06 -33.62 -33.24
N LEU A 604 19.76 -32.50 -32.99
CA LEU A 604 21.14 -32.26 -33.41
C LEU A 604 22.19 -33.00 -32.55
N ARG A 605 21.76 -33.79 -31.55
CA ARG A 605 22.63 -34.57 -30.65
C ARG A 605 23.66 -33.73 -29.89
N VAL A 606 23.32 -32.51 -29.52
CA VAL A 606 24.16 -31.67 -28.65
C VAL A 606 24.13 -32.25 -27.23
N PRO A 607 25.31 -32.58 -26.62
CA PRO A 607 25.40 -33.03 -25.23
C PRO A 607 24.80 -32.00 -24.25
N ASP A 608 24.26 -32.49 -23.13
CA ASP A 608 23.60 -31.64 -22.13
C ASP A 608 24.57 -30.71 -21.40
N ASP A 609 25.78 -31.21 -21.15
CA ASP A 609 26.89 -30.60 -20.41
C ASP A 609 27.77 -29.67 -21.25
N GLN A 610 27.55 -29.61 -22.57
CA GLN A 610 28.33 -28.76 -23.46
C GLN A 610 27.68 -27.37 -23.61
N PRO A 611 28.43 -26.26 -23.38
CA PRO A 611 27.95 -24.93 -23.69
C PRO A 611 27.54 -24.75 -25.16
N ILE A 612 26.37 -24.13 -25.36
CA ILE A 612 25.80 -23.85 -26.67
C ILE A 612 26.33 -22.51 -27.18
N GLU A 613 27.35 -22.55 -28.04
CA GLU A 613 27.86 -21.37 -28.74
C GLU A 613 27.12 -21.16 -30.06
N SER A 614 25.89 -20.64 -30.00
CA SER A 614 25.08 -20.36 -31.19
C SER A 614 24.53 -18.94 -31.21
N LYS A 615 24.89 -18.17 -32.25
CA LYS A 615 24.32 -16.83 -32.50
C LYS A 615 22.80 -16.84 -32.61
N MET A 616 22.20 -17.96 -33.06
CA MET A 616 20.75 -18.11 -33.14
C MET A 616 20.13 -18.14 -31.74
N VAL A 617 20.70 -18.92 -30.82
CA VAL A 617 20.20 -19.06 -29.45
C VAL A 617 20.40 -17.77 -28.66
N SER A 618 21.56 -17.12 -28.77
CA SER A 618 21.78 -15.81 -28.12
C SER A 618 20.82 -14.73 -28.62
N ARG A 619 20.46 -14.74 -29.92
CA ARG A 619 19.43 -13.83 -30.46
C ARG A 619 18.04 -14.16 -29.95
N ALA A 620 17.71 -15.45 -29.79
CA ALA A 620 16.42 -15.87 -29.26
C ALA A 620 16.24 -15.41 -27.81
N ILE A 621 17.26 -15.59 -26.95
CA ILE A 621 17.25 -15.11 -25.56
C ILE A 621 17.07 -13.58 -25.51
N LYS A 622 17.87 -12.84 -26.30
CA LYS A 622 17.75 -11.38 -26.38
C LYS A 622 16.35 -10.96 -26.84
N SER A 623 15.77 -11.65 -27.82
CA SER A 623 14.42 -11.39 -28.33
C SER A 623 13.36 -11.65 -27.27
N ALA A 624 13.46 -12.76 -26.53
CA ALA A 624 12.53 -13.10 -25.45
C ALA A 624 12.55 -12.02 -24.36
N GLN A 625 13.74 -11.60 -23.91
CA GLN A 625 13.88 -10.53 -22.93
C GLN A 625 13.29 -9.20 -23.43
N THR A 626 13.57 -8.83 -24.70
CA THR A 626 13.03 -7.59 -25.30
C THR A 626 11.50 -7.62 -25.41
N GLN A 627 10.90 -8.78 -25.68
CA GLN A 627 9.44 -8.93 -25.75
C GLN A 627 8.79 -8.77 -24.36
N VAL A 628 9.41 -9.31 -23.30
CA VAL A 628 8.95 -9.11 -21.92
C VAL A 628 9.07 -7.64 -21.50
N GLU A 629 10.18 -6.97 -21.85
CA GLU A 629 10.34 -5.53 -21.61
C GLU A 629 9.23 -4.72 -22.30
N GLN A 630 8.95 -4.99 -23.57
CA GLN A 630 7.88 -4.30 -24.31
C GLN A 630 6.50 -4.58 -23.72
N GLN A 631 6.23 -5.82 -23.31
CA GLN A 631 4.97 -6.19 -22.66
C GLN A 631 4.79 -5.42 -21.35
N ASN A 632 5.82 -5.38 -20.51
CA ASN A 632 5.80 -4.62 -19.26
C ASN A 632 5.61 -3.12 -19.52
N PHE A 633 6.22 -2.56 -20.56
CA PHE A 633 6.02 -1.17 -20.97
C PHE A 633 4.57 -0.89 -21.38
N GLU A 634 3.95 -1.73 -22.22
CA GLU A 634 2.55 -1.53 -22.61
C GLU A 634 1.60 -1.67 -21.41
N VAL A 635 1.84 -2.61 -20.49
CA VAL A 635 1.05 -2.74 -19.25
C VAL A 635 1.08 -1.44 -18.44
N ARG A 636 2.26 -0.84 -18.22
CA ARG A 636 2.38 0.43 -17.49
C ARG A 636 1.68 1.58 -18.20
N LYS A 637 1.86 1.65 -19.51
CA LYS A 637 1.25 2.67 -20.35
C LYS A 637 -0.28 2.57 -20.31
N ASP A 638 -0.83 1.36 -20.36
CA ASP A 638 -2.27 1.15 -20.27
C ASP A 638 -2.80 1.48 -18.86
N VAL A 639 -2.11 1.06 -17.79
CA VAL A 639 -2.45 1.44 -16.42
C VAL A 639 -2.50 2.96 -16.25
N LEU A 640 -1.51 3.68 -16.80
CA LEU A 640 -1.48 5.13 -16.78
C LEU A 640 -2.64 5.75 -17.58
N LYS A 641 -2.92 5.28 -18.81
CA LYS A 641 -4.00 5.82 -19.65
C LYS A 641 -5.36 5.81 -18.93
N TYR A 642 -5.72 4.69 -18.31
CA TYR A 642 -6.97 4.59 -17.56
C TYR A 642 -6.96 5.51 -16.32
N ASP A 643 -5.85 5.57 -15.58
CA ASP A 643 -5.74 6.48 -14.44
C ASP A 643 -5.68 7.96 -14.85
N GLU A 644 -5.31 8.33 -16.09
CA GLU A 644 -5.38 9.74 -16.52
C GLU A 644 -6.82 10.26 -16.58
N VAL A 645 -7.79 9.40 -16.91
CA VAL A 645 -9.22 9.75 -16.86
C VAL A 645 -9.64 9.97 -15.41
N LEU A 646 -9.37 8.99 -14.53
CA LEU A 646 -9.68 9.10 -13.10
C LEU A 646 -8.93 10.25 -12.43
N ASN A 647 -7.69 10.56 -12.83
CA ASN A 647 -6.89 11.61 -12.22
C ASN A 647 -7.50 12.99 -12.44
N ARG A 648 -8.10 13.26 -13.61
CA ARG A 648 -8.80 14.52 -13.85
C ARG A 648 -10.01 14.67 -12.93
N GLN A 649 -10.81 13.61 -12.81
CA GLN A 649 -11.99 13.58 -11.93
C GLN A 649 -11.59 13.73 -10.46
N ARG A 650 -10.59 12.94 -10.03
CA ARG A 650 -10.01 12.96 -8.69
C ARG A 650 -9.47 14.33 -8.31
N THR A 651 -8.81 15.03 -9.22
CA THR A 651 -8.26 16.38 -8.95
C THR A 651 -9.39 17.34 -8.58
N VAL A 652 -10.49 17.34 -9.34
CA VAL A 652 -11.66 18.17 -9.05
C VAL A 652 -12.24 17.85 -7.67
N ILE A 653 -12.47 16.57 -7.38
CA ILE A 653 -13.04 16.14 -6.09
C ILE A 653 -12.10 16.47 -4.93
N TYR A 654 -10.79 16.22 -5.07
CA TYR A 654 -9.83 16.43 -4.00
C TYR A 654 -9.58 17.93 -3.73
N ASP A 655 -9.62 18.76 -4.77
CA ASP A 655 -9.53 20.22 -4.63
C ASP A 655 -10.76 20.77 -3.89
N GLU A 656 -11.97 20.32 -4.25
CA GLU A 656 -13.19 20.70 -3.54
C GLU A 656 -13.15 20.23 -2.08
N ARG A 657 -12.79 18.97 -1.82
CA ARG A 657 -12.60 18.44 -0.45
C ARG A 657 -11.64 19.29 0.37
N ARG A 658 -10.50 19.68 -0.23
CA ARG A 658 -9.49 20.48 0.45
C ARG A 658 -10.02 21.86 0.82
N LYS A 659 -10.79 22.53 -0.05
CA LYS A 659 -11.44 23.81 0.27
C LYS A 659 -12.36 23.68 1.48
N VAL A 660 -13.16 22.61 1.54
CA VAL A 660 -14.04 22.34 2.69
C VAL A 660 -13.22 22.14 3.97
N LEU A 661 -12.17 21.33 3.94
CA LEU A 661 -11.31 21.02 5.09
C LEU A 661 -10.49 22.23 5.58
N GLU A 662 -10.10 23.13 4.68
CA GLU A 662 -9.37 24.35 5.03
C GLU A 662 -10.27 25.43 5.66
N GLY A 663 -11.58 25.20 5.69
CA GLY A 663 -12.56 26.08 6.29
C GLY A 663 -12.91 27.28 5.42
N ALA A 664 -12.82 27.14 4.09
CA ALA A 664 -13.30 28.14 3.16
C ALA A 664 -14.79 28.45 3.41
N ASP A 665 -15.19 29.69 3.16
CA ASP A 665 -16.60 30.05 3.18
C ASP A 665 -17.28 29.48 1.93
N LEU A 666 -18.19 28.52 2.13
CA LEU A 666 -18.90 27.82 1.07
C LEU A 666 -20.29 28.43 0.82
N HIS A 667 -20.64 29.54 1.47
CA HIS A 667 -21.97 30.13 1.39
C HIS A 667 -22.41 30.41 -0.04
N GLU A 668 -21.61 31.18 -0.78
CA GLU A 668 -21.94 31.58 -2.14
C GLU A 668 -21.99 30.37 -3.07
N GLN A 669 -21.09 29.41 -2.86
CA GLN A 669 -21.05 28.17 -3.63
C GLN A 669 -22.32 27.33 -3.40
N LEU A 670 -22.74 27.15 -2.14
CA LEU A 670 -23.93 26.37 -1.82
C LEU A 670 -25.22 27.08 -2.21
N ARG A 671 -25.29 28.41 -2.10
CA ARG A 671 -26.40 29.19 -2.64
C ARG A 671 -26.53 29.02 -4.15
N SER A 672 -25.40 29.08 -4.86
CA SER A 672 -25.38 28.79 -6.31
C SER A 672 -25.79 27.34 -6.61
N MET A 673 -25.41 26.36 -5.79
CA MET A 673 -25.86 24.96 -5.97
C MET A 673 -27.37 24.82 -5.75
N VAL A 674 -27.93 25.51 -4.75
CA VAL A 674 -29.37 25.55 -4.51
C VAL A 674 -30.10 26.14 -5.71
N ASP A 675 -29.61 27.27 -6.23
CA ASP A 675 -30.17 27.92 -7.41
C ASP A 675 -30.10 27.00 -8.64
N ASP A 676 -28.94 26.36 -8.88
CA ASP A 676 -28.74 25.41 -9.98
C ASP A 676 -29.72 24.22 -9.91
N VAL A 677 -29.90 23.61 -8.73
CA VAL A 677 -30.77 22.44 -8.55
C VAL A 677 -32.22 22.83 -8.78
N VAL A 678 -32.71 23.92 -8.16
CA VAL A 678 -34.09 24.36 -8.34
C VAL A 678 -34.35 24.78 -9.79
N ALA A 679 -33.39 25.48 -10.41
CA ALA A 679 -33.43 25.82 -11.82
C ALA A 679 -33.56 24.57 -12.70
N ALA A 680 -32.77 23.53 -12.46
CA ALA A 680 -32.80 22.29 -13.24
C ALA A 680 -34.14 21.55 -13.14
N TYR A 681 -34.77 21.53 -11.96
CA TYR A 681 -36.11 20.94 -11.80
C TYR A 681 -37.17 21.70 -12.60
N VAL A 682 -37.15 23.03 -12.55
CA VAL A 682 -38.09 23.86 -13.32
C VAL A 682 -37.83 23.72 -14.82
N ASP A 683 -36.58 23.78 -15.25
CA ASP A 683 -36.20 23.63 -16.66
C ASP A 683 -36.63 22.26 -17.20
N GLY A 684 -36.40 21.17 -16.45
CA GLY A 684 -36.81 19.82 -16.85
C GLY A 684 -38.33 19.63 -16.90
N ALA A 685 -39.07 20.24 -15.97
CA ALA A 685 -40.54 20.21 -15.98
C ALA A 685 -41.16 21.08 -17.08
N THR A 686 -40.41 22.05 -17.61
CA THR A 686 -40.88 23.01 -18.62
C THR A 686 -40.22 22.85 -19.99
N GLU A 687 -39.41 21.80 -20.19
CA GLU A 687 -38.61 21.58 -21.41
C GLU A 687 -39.47 21.28 -22.64
N ALA A 688 -40.57 20.53 -22.45
CA ALA A 688 -41.45 20.08 -23.52
C ALA A 688 -42.92 20.41 -23.24
N GLY A 689 -43.69 20.69 -24.29
CA GLY A 689 -45.11 21.02 -24.19
C GLY A 689 -45.40 22.52 -24.05
N TYR A 690 -46.68 22.86 -24.05
CA TYR A 690 -47.14 24.21 -23.72
C TYR A 690 -47.37 24.33 -22.20
N ALA A 691 -47.52 25.55 -21.68
CA ALA A 691 -47.70 25.77 -20.24
C ALA A 691 -48.88 24.97 -19.64
N GLU A 692 -49.92 24.74 -20.43
CA GLU A 692 -51.09 23.90 -20.09
C GLU A 692 -50.74 22.41 -19.88
N ASP A 693 -49.68 21.92 -20.50
CA ASP A 693 -49.25 20.53 -20.47
C ASP A 693 -48.20 20.24 -19.37
N TRP A 694 -47.72 21.27 -18.67
CA TRP A 694 -46.73 21.11 -17.60
C TRP A 694 -47.32 20.41 -16.38
N ASP A 695 -46.63 19.38 -15.90
CA ASP A 695 -46.99 18.67 -14.66
C ASP A 695 -46.44 19.42 -13.43
N LEU A 696 -47.17 20.47 -13.02
CA LEU A 696 -46.82 21.27 -11.85
C LEU A 696 -46.94 20.48 -10.54
N ASP A 697 -47.79 19.45 -10.48
CA ASP A 697 -47.93 18.58 -9.31
C ASP A 697 -46.66 17.73 -9.10
N GLN A 698 -46.11 17.17 -10.17
CA GLN A 698 -44.85 16.44 -10.15
C GLN A 698 -43.69 17.38 -9.77
N LEU A 699 -43.64 18.59 -10.35
CA LEU A 699 -42.63 19.61 -10.02
C LEU A 699 -42.67 19.97 -8.53
N TRP A 700 -43.84 20.29 -7.98
CA TRP A 700 -43.99 20.63 -6.55
C TRP A 700 -43.66 19.46 -5.64
N THR A 701 -43.97 18.23 -6.06
CA THR A 701 -43.61 17.02 -5.30
C THR A 701 -42.08 16.86 -5.22
N GLY A 702 -41.38 17.08 -6.35
CA GLY A 702 -39.92 17.07 -6.40
C GLY A 702 -39.30 18.17 -5.53
N LEU A 703 -39.77 19.42 -5.67
CA LEU A 703 -39.25 20.56 -4.90
C LEU A 703 -39.48 20.41 -3.39
N LYS A 704 -40.63 19.88 -2.96
CA LYS A 704 -40.93 19.60 -1.54
C LYS A 704 -40.03 18.55 -0.91
N ALA A 705 -39.47 17.64 -1.70
CA ALA A 705 -38.48 16.69 -1.20
C ALA A 705 -37.14 17.37 -0.90
N LEU A 706 -36.82 18.46 -1.61
CA LEU A 706 -35.56 19.19 -1.47
C LEU A 706 -35.60 20.24 -0.36
N TYR A 707 -36.65 21.07 -0.32
CA TYR A 707 -36.75 22.19 0.62
C TYR A 707 -38.20 22.50 1.01
N PRO A 708 -38.45 23.22 2.12
CA PRO A 708 -39.81 23.59 2.52
C PRO A 708 -40.37 24.69 1.60
N VAL A 709 -41.00 24.29 0.50
CA VAL A 709 -41.63 25.18 -0.47
C VAL A 709 -42.68 26.06 0.21
N GLY A 710 -42.53 27.38 0.07
CA GLY A 710 -43.34 28.38 0.75
C GLY A 710 -44.57 28.87 -0.01
N VAL A 711 -44.67 28.54 -1.30
CA VAL A 711 -45.76 28.96 -2.21
C VAL A 711 -46.52 27.74 -2.76
N THR A 712 -47.84 27.86 -2.94
CA THR A 712 -48.64 26.78 -3.56
C THR A 712 -48.73 26.94 -5.07
N VAL A 713 -49.08 25.85 -5.77
CA VAL A 713 -49.29 25.87 -7.23
C VAL A 713 -50.35 26.93 -7.59
N GLU A 714 -51.45 26.96 -6.85
CA GLU A 714 -52.56 27.88 -7.07
C GLU A 714 -52.13 29.34 -6.90
N GLU A 715 -51.32 29.65 -5.88
CA GLU A 715 -50.81 31.00 -5.64
C GLU A 715 -49.90 31.48 -6.76
N VAL A 716 -49.09 30.59 -7.34
CA VAL A 716 -48.19 30.90 -8.45
C VAL A 716 -48.97 31.11 -9.74
N VAL A 717 -49.95 30.25 -10.04
CA VAL A 717 -50.84 30.41 -11.21
C VAL A 717 -51.67 31.69 -11.11
N GLU A 718 -52.17 32.03 -9.92
CA GLU A 718 -52.92 33.27 -9.71
C GLU A 718 -52.04 34.52 -9.88
N ARG A 719 -50.81 34.49 -9.34
CA ARG A 719 -49.90 35.65 -9.34
C ARG A 719 -49.22 35.88 -10.69
N LEU A 720 -48.78 34.81 -11.36
CA LEU A 720 -47.95 34.89 -12.56
C LEU A 720 -48.72 34.57 -13.85
N GLY A 721 -49.75 33.73 -13.79
CA GLY A 721 -50.58 33.31 -14.93
C GLY A 721 -51.99 33.90 -14.93
N GLY A 722 -52.29 34.91 -14.11
CA GLY A 722 -53.61 35.54 -14.09
C GLY A 722 -54.78 34.62 -13.69
N GLY A 723 -54.48 33.46 -13.08
CA GLY A 723 -55.45 32.41 -12.75
C GLY A 723 -55.57 31.29 -13.79
N GLU A 724 -54.86 31.36 -14.91
CA GLU A 724 -54.81 30.33 -15.94
C GLU A 724 -53.37 29.80 -16.14
N GLN A 725 -53.18 28.49 -16.04
CA GLN A 725 -51.86 27.88 -16.21
C GLN A 725 -51.26 28.13 -17.60
N ALA A 726 -52.09 28.31 -18.62
CA ALA A 726 -51.69 28.62 -19.99
C ALA A 726 -50.85 29.90 -20.12
N GLU A 727 -51.03 30.85 -19.22
CA GLU A 727 -50.35 32.15 -19.26
C GLU A 727 -49.02 32.18 -18.50
N LEU A 728 -48.64 31.08 -17.84
CA LEU A 728 -47.35 30.97 -17.16
C LEU A 728 -46.19 30.89 -18.17
N SER A 729 -45.13 31.64 -17.90
CA SER A 729 -43.85 31.51 -18.60
C SER A 729 -42.84 30.73 -17.75
N ALA A 730 -42.01 29.93 -18.41
CA ALA A 730 -40.98 29.13 -17.74
C ALA A 730 -39.99 30.04 -16.98
N GLU A 731 -39.62 31.18 -17.57
CA GLU A 731 -38.74 32.16 -16.94
C GLU A 731 -39.36 32.79 -15.68
N ALA A 732 -40.67 33.11 -15.69
CA ALA A 732 -41.34 33.66 -14.53
C ALA A 732 -41.50 32.62 -13.40
N LEU A 733 -41.87 31.39 -13.75
CA LEU A 733 -41.94 30.28 -12.81
C LEU A 733 -40.57 30.02 -12.16
N LYS A 734 -39.52 29.98 -12.96
CA LYS A 734 -38.13 29.81 -12.49
C LYS A 734 -37.73 30.92 -11.54
N SER A 735 -37.98 32.18 -11.89
CA SER A 735 -37.65 33.33 -11.03
C SER A 735 -38.38 33.27 -9.69
N GLU A 736 -39.66 32.93 -9.68
CA GLU A 736 -40.44 32.80 -8.42
C GLU A 736 -39.92 31.66 -7.54
N MET A 737 -39.59 30.49 -8.12
CA MET A 737 -39.04 29.38 -7.35
C MET A 737 -37.65 29.67 -6.79
N LEU A 738 -36.81 30.41 -7.53
CA LEU A 738 -35.50 30.86 -7.06
C LEU A 738 -35.62 31.87 -5.91
N GLU A 739 -36.58 32.78 -5.98
CA GLU A 739 -36.87 33.70 -4.88
C GLU A 739 -37.42 32.96 -3.65
N ASP A 740 -38.24 31.93 -3.85
CA ASP A 740 -38.79 31.13 -2.75
C ASP A 740 -37.72 30.33 -2.01
N VAL A 741 -36.84 29.64 -2.74
CA VAL A 741 -35.76 28.86 -2.13
C VAL A 741 -34.73 29.78 -1.44
N ALA A 742 -34.48 30.98 -1.97
CA ALA A 742 -33.64 31.98 -1.31
C ALA A 742 -34.23 32.40 0.05
N ARG A 743 -35.54 32.65 0.14
CA ARG A 743 -36.23 32.94 1.41
C ARG A 743 -36.16 31.76 2.38
N ALA A 744 -36.36 30.54 1.88
CA ALA A 744 -36.26 29.33 2.69
C ALA A 744 -34.86 29.16 3.28
N TYR A 745 -33.82 29.43 2.49
CA TYR A 745 -32.43 29.38 2.94
C TYR A 745 -32.14 30.44 4.01
N GLU A 746 -32.57 31.68 3.80
CA GLU A 746 -32.42 32.76 4.78
C GLU A 746 -33.14 32.45 6.10
N ALA A 747 -34.35 31.88 6.02
CA ALA A 747 -35.10 31.43 7.19
C ALA A 747 -34.37 30.30 7.94
N ARG A 748 -33.75 29.37 7.19
CA ARG A 748 -32.96 28.27 7.74
C ARG A 748 -31.71 28.79 8.45
N GLU A 749 -30.97 29.71 7.82
CA GLU A 749 -29.80 30.35 8.42
C GLU A 749 -30.17 31.17 9.66
N ALA A 750 -31.28 31.91 9.63
CA ALA A 750 -31.77 32.65 10.78
C ALA A 750 -32.15 31.75 11.97
N ALA A 751 -32.68 30.54 11.69
CA ALA A 751 -33.05 29.58 12.72
C ALA A 751 -31.83 28.92 13.41
N LEU A 752 -30.77 28.64 12.65
CA LEU A 752 -29.56 27.96 13.16
C LEU A 752 -28.48 28.94 13.65
N GLY A 753 -28.46 30.16 13.10
CA GLY A 753 -27.36 31.12 13.22
C GLY A 753 -26.27 30.85 12.17
N SER A 754 -25.63 31.92 11.68
CA SER A 754 -24.68 31.83 10.56
C SER A 754 -23.49 30.90 10.82
N GLU A 755 -22.92 30.90 12.03
CA GLU A 755 -21.77 30.05 12.36
C GLU A 755 -22.10 28.55 12.30
N VAL A 756 -23.26 28.17 12.83
CA VAL A 756 -23.77 26.78 12.79
C VAL A 756 -24.15 26.39 11.37
N MET A 757 -24.72 27.32 10.60
CA MET A 757 -25.06 27.09 9.19
C MET A 757 -23.80 26.80 8.35
N ARG A 758 -22.72 27.59 8.49
CA ARG A 758 -21.45 27.31 7.78
C ARG A 758 -20.87 25.95 8.14
N GLU A 759 -20.96 25.52 9.39
CA GLU A 759 -20.47 24.20 9.79
C GLU A 759 -21.35 23.06 9.24
N LEU A 760 -22.67 23.23 9.24
CA LEU A 760 -23.61 22.28 8.64
C LEU A 760 -23.30 22.08 7.15
N GLU A 761 -23.13 23.18 6.42
CA GLU A 761 -22.76 23.21 5.01
C GLU A 761 -21.50 22.41 4.70
N ARG A 762 -20.43 22.64 5.48
CA ARG A 762 -19.17 21.91 5.32
C ARG A 762 -19.37 20.41 5.51
N ARG A 763 -20.08 20.01 6.58
CA ARG A 763 -20.28 18.58 6.90
C ARG A 763 -21.17 17.87 5.89
N VAL A 764 -22.26 18.52 5.47
CA VAL A 764 -23.17 17.98 4.46
C VAL A 764 -22.42 17.76 3.15
N LEU A 765 -21.74 18.80 2.65
CA LEU A 765 -21.03 18.71 1.37
C LEU A 765 -19.92 17.65 1.41
N LEU A 766 -19.12 17.61 2.48
CA LEU A 766 -18.05 16.64 2.63
C LEU A 766 -18.57 15.19 2.66
N SER A 767 -19.64 14.95 3.41
CA SER A 767 -20.23 13.61 3.58
C SER A 767 -20.89 13.11 2.30
N VAL A 768 -21.68 13.95 1.63
CA VAL A 768 -22.35 13.61 0.36
C VAL A 768 -21.30 13.35 -0.72
N MET A 769 -20.31 14.22 -0.86
CA MET A 769 -19.23 14.06 -1.83
C MET A 769 -18.42 12.78 -1.58
N ASP A 770 -18.09 12.44 -0.32
CA ASP A 770 -17.40 11.19 0.00
C ASP A 770 -18.19 9.95 -0.37
N ARG A 771 -19.49 9.93 -0.08
CA ARG A 771 -20.33 8.78 -0.42
C ARG A 771 -20.46 8.64 -1.95
N LYS A 772 -20.81 9.72 -2.65
CA LYS A 772 -20.97 9.70 -4.11
C LYS A 772 -19.68 9.38 -4.85
N TRP A 773 -18.54 9.90 -4.38
CA TRP A 773 -17.24 9.57 -4.95
C TRP A 773 -16.87 8.10 -4.77
N ARG A 774 -17.15 7.51 -3.61
CA ARG A 774 -16.93 6.07 -3.39
C ARG A 774 -17.82 5.20 -4.27
N GLU A 775 -19.10 5.56 -4.42
CA GLU A 775 -20.02 4.91 -5.36
C GLU A 775 -19.48 5.00 -6.79
N HIS A 776 -19.04 6.18 -7.23
CA HIS A 776 -18.45 6.38 -8.55
C HIS A 776 -17.17 5.56 -8.77
N LEU A 777 -16.28 5.48 -7.78
CA LEU A 777 -15.08 4.63 -7.88
C LEU A 777 -15.43 3.14 -8.05
N TYR A 778 -16.48 2.66 -7.38
CA TYR A 778 -16.98 1.30 -7.55
C TYR A 778 -17.45 1.08 -8.99
N GLU A 779 -18.31 1.95 -9.51
CA GLU A 779 -18.80 1.84 -10.89
C GLU A 779 -17.69 1.97 -11.94
N MET A 780 -16.69 2.84 -11.69
CA MET A 780 -15.54 3.01 -12.59
C MET A 780 -14.64 1.76 -12.64
N ASP A 781 -14.55 1.00 -11.55
CA ASP A 781 -13.85 -0.30 -11.55
C ASP A 781 -14.60 -1.33 -12.42
N TYR A 782 -15.93 -1.40 -12.33
CA TYR A 782 -16.75 -2.26 -13.21
C TYR A 782 -16.64 -1.85 -14.68
N LEU A 783 -16.74 -0.55 -14.96
CA LEU A 783 -16.62 -0.02 -16.30
C LEU A 783 -15.27 -0.42 -16.92
N ARG A 784 -14.17 -0.28 -16.16
CA ARG A 784 -12.83 -0.65 -16.60
C ARG A 784 -12.72 -2.15 -16.90
N ALA A 785 -13.32 -3.00 -16.08
CA ALA A 785 -13.31 -4.45 -16.31
C ALA A 785 -14.09 -4.83 -17.59
N GLY A 786 -15.26 -4.22 -17.82
CA GLY A 786 -16.15 -4.52 -18.93
C GLY A 786 -15.75 -3.92 -20.29
N ILE A 787 -15.03 -2.79 -20.31
CA ILE A 787 -14.79 -2.00 -21.54
C ILE A 787 -13.99 -2.77 -22.60
N HIS A 788 -13.15 -3.73 -22.20
CA HIS A 788 -12.32 -4.52 -23.11
C HIS A 788 -13.14 -5.40 -24.07
N LEU A 789 -14.37 -5.77 -23.70
CA LEU A 789 -15.27 -6.53 -24.58
C LEU A 789 -15.74 -5.71 -25.78
N ARG A 790 -15.75 -4.37 -25.67
CA ARG A 790 -16.14 -3.46 -26.75
C ARG A 790 -15.05 -3.27 -27.80
N ALA A 791 -13.81 -3.64 -27.50
CA ALA A 791 -12.70 -3.67 -28.46
C ALA A 791 -13.01 -4.55 -29.69
N MET A 792 -13.93 -5.51 -29.55
CA MET A 792 -14.39 -6.37 -30.65
C MET A 792 -15.11 -5.59 -31.77
N ALA A 793 -15.57 -4.36 -31.51
CA ALA A 793 -16.27 -3.51 -32.47
C ALA A 793 -15.38 -2.46 -33.17
N ASN A 794 -14.04 -2.63 -33.17
CA ASN A 794 -13.06 -1.67 -33.73
C ASN A 794 -13.13 -0.25 -33.14
N ARG A 795 -13.64 -0.10 -31.90
CA ARG A 795 -13.60 1.17 -31.14
C ARG A 795 -12.46 1.11 -30.13
N ASP A 796 -11.81 2.25 -29.90
CA ASP A 796 -10.74 2.36 -28.90
C ASP A 796 -11.37 2.29 -27.48
N PRO A 797 -11.05 1.26 -26.68
CA PRO A 797 -11.62 1.09 -25.34
C PRO A 797 -11.35 2.27 -24.40
N VAL A 798 -10.22 2.96 -24.55
CA VAL A 798 -9.87 4.08 -23.67
C VAL A 798 -10.75 5.30 -23.96
N VAL A 799 -11.09 5.52 -25.23
CA VAL A 799 -11.98 6.62 -25.64
C VAL A 799 -13.41 6.38 -25.13
N GLU A 800 -13.91 5.15 -25.25
CA GLU A 800 -15.23 4.77 -24.72
C GLU A 800 -15.24 4.86 -23.18
N TYR A 801 -14.18 4.38 -22.50
CA TYR A 801 -14.01 4.54 -21.06
C TYR A 801 -14.02 6.01 -20.64
N GLN A 802 -13.32 6.87 -21.38
CA GLN A 802 -13.28 8.30 -21.09
C GLN A 802 -14.64 8.96 -21.26
N ARG A 803 -15.40 8.58 -22.31
CA ARG A 803 -16.73 9.13 -22.57
C ARG A 803 -17.72 8.72 -21.49
N GLU A 804 -17.90 7.42 -21.28
CA GLU A 804 -18.87 6.91 -20.29
C GLU A 804 -18.47 7.30 -18.87
N GLY A 805 -17.17 7.22 -18.54
CA GLY A 805 -16.67 7.67 -17.25
C GLY A 805 -16.86 9.17 -17.01
N TYR A 806 -16.87 10.00 -18.07
CA TYR A 806 -17.18 11.43 -17.95
C TYR A 806 -18.69 11.65 -17.74
N ASP A 807 -19.54 10.96 -18.49
CA ASP A 807 -21.01 11.06 -18.33
C ASP A 807 -21.43 10.64 -16.91
N MET A 808 -20.87 9.54 -16.39
CA MET A 808 -21.05 9.10 -15.00
C MET A 808 -20.54 10.12 -13.99
N PHE A 809 -19.41 10.78 -14.28
CA PHE A 809 -18.85 11.80 -13.40
C PHE A 809 -19.72 13.06 -13.33
N ILE A 810 -20.30 13.50 -14.46
CA ILE A 810 -21.25 14.62 -14.46
C ILE A 810 -22.52 14.25 -13.69
N ALA A 811 -23.09 13.06 -13.94
CA ALA A 811 -24.25 12.58 -13.19
C ALA A 811 -23.96 12.49 -11.68
N MET A 812 -22.75 12.07 -11.30
CA MET A 812 -22.32 12.07 -9.89
C MET A 812 -22.24 13.50 -9.33
N LEU A 813 -21.68 14.46 -10.06
CA LEU A 813 -21.61 15.87 -9.61
C LEU A 813 -23.00 16.48 -9.42
N ASP A 814 -23.92 16.22 -10.34
CA ASP A 814 -25.30 16.68 -10.25
C ASP A 814 -26.02 16.04 -9.05
N GLY A 815 -25.82 14.74 -8.84
CA GLY A 815 -26.31 14.03 -7.65
C GLY A 815 -25.71 14.54 -6.33
N ILE A 816 -24.46 15.01 -6.33
CA ILE A 816 -23.85 15.66 -5.15
C ILE A 816 -24.57 16.97 -4.85
N LYS A 817 -24.86 17.80 -5.86
CA LYS A 817 -25.58 19.06 -5.66
C LYS A 817 -26.97 18.82 -5.09
N GLU A 818 -27.76 17.96 -5.73
CA GLU A 818 -29.15 17.66 -5.35
C GLU A 818 -29.24 17.13 -3.90
N GLU A 819 -28.46 16.10 -3.57
CA GLU A 819 -28.50 15.52 -2.22
C GLU A 819 -27.95 16.49 -1.16
N SER A 820 -26.95 17.31 -1.49
CA SER A 820 -26.44 18.32 -0.56
C SER A 820 -27.51 19.35 -0.23
N VAL A 821 -28.27 19.82 -1.22
CA VAL A 821 -29.40 20.74 -1.02
C VAL A 821 -30.47 20.09 -0.15
N GLY A 822 -30.86 18.84 -0.45
CA GLY A 822 -31.85 18.09 0.32
C GLY A 822 -31.45 17.92 1.79
N PHE A 823 -30.19 17.54 2.08
CA PHE A 823 -29.71 17.44 3.46
C PHE A 823 -29.61 18.80 4.15
N LEU A 824 -29.25 19.87 3.44
CA LEU A 824 -29.10 21.19 4.03
C LEU A 824 -30.40 21.71 4.67
N PHE A 825 -31.53 21.49 3.99
CA PHE A 825 -32.85 21.93 4.46
C PHE A 825 -33.49 20.96 5.46
N ASN A 826 -33.37 19.65 5.24
CA ASN A 826 -34.16 18.66 5.97
C ASN A 826 -33.50 18.08 7.22
N LEU A 827 -32.19 18.26 7.38
CA LEU A 827 -31.47 17.57 8.44
C LEU A 827 -31.70 18.24 9.82
N GLU A 828 -32.13 17.48 10.82
CA GLU A 828 -32.26 17.97 12.20
C GLU A 828 -30.89 18.28 12.83
N VAL A 829 -30.62 19.56 13.08
CA VAL A 829 -29.44 20.01 13.82
C VAL A 829 -29.80 20.14 15.29
N LYS A 830 -29.05 19.46 16.17
CA LYS A 830 -29.17 19.60 17.62
C LYS A 830 -27.91 20.26 18.17
N THR A 831 -28.07 21.18 19.12
CA THR A 831 -26.93 21.78 19.81
C THR A 831 -26.39 20.84 20.90
N LYS A 832 -25.12 20.99 21.27
CA LYS A 832 -24.48 20.17 22.31
C LYS A 832 -25.16 20.32 23.68
N GLU A 833 -25.70 21.50 23.99
CA GLU A 833 -26.44 21.76 25.24
C GLU A 833 -27.78 21.00 25.30
N GLU A 834 -28.51 20.93 24.19
CA GLU A 834 -29.76 20.16 24.08
C GLU A 834 -29.50 18.65 24.17
N GLN A 835 -28.35 18.19 23.66
CA GLN A 835 -27.94 16.80 23.75
C GLN A 835 -27.44 16.40 25.14
N ASP A 836 -26.65 17.23 25.81
CA ASP A 836 -26.23 16.97 27.19
C ASP A 836 -27.47 16.92 28.11
N ALA A 837 -28.48 17.74 27.84
CA ALA A 837 -29.77 17.68 28.53
C ALA A 837 -30.55 16.38 28.21
N GLU A 838 -30.61 15.93 26.95
CA GLU A 838 -31.31 14.70 26.55
C GLU A 838 -30.58 13.43 27.01
N ALA A 839 -29.24 13.41 26.95
CA ALA A 839 -28.40 12.32 27.42
C ALA A 839 -28.51 12.18 28.94
N LYS A 840 -28.50 13.30 29.66
CA LYS A 840 -28.74 13.35 31.11
C LYS A 840 -30.16 12.88 31.44
N ALA A 841 -31.18 13.32 30.69
CA ALA A 841 -32.55 12.84 30.87
C ALA A 841 -32.70 11.33 30.62
N LYS A 842 -32.04 10.78 29.60
CA LYS A 842 -32.03 9.32 29.33
C LYS A 842 -31.25 8.54 30.39
N GLN A 843 -30.16 9.11 30.90
CA GLN A 843 -29.39 8.52 31.99
C GLN A 843 -30.21 8.52 33.30
N ASP A 844 -30.89 9.62 33.61
CA ASP A 844 -31.79 9.75 34.76
C ASP A 844 -32.97 8.77 34.65
N GLU A 845 -33.53 8.57 33.44
CA GLU A 845 -34.60 7.57 33.19
C GLU A 845 -34.08 6.13 33.35
N ALA A 846 -32.86 5.85 32.88
CA ALA A 846 -32.22 4.54 33.03
C ALA A 846 -31.88 4.24 34.49
N GLU A 847 -31.39 5.22 35.24
CA GLU A 847 -31.15 5.12 36.68
C GLU A 847 -32.46 4.94 37.46
N ALA A 848 -33.53 5.66 37.09
CA ALA A 848 -34.86 5.50 37.68
C ALA A 848 -35.44 4.10 37.43
N LYS A 849 -35.28 3.54 36.21
CA LYS A 849 -35.67 2.16 35.89
C LYS A 849 -34.83 1.13 36.67
N ALA A 850 -33.52 1.35 36.78
CA ALA A 850 -32.64 0.47 37.54
C ALA A 850 -32.97 0.48 39.05
N LEU A 851 -33.28 1.67 39.60
CA LEU A 851 -33.70 1.84 40.99
C LEU A 851 -35.06 1.18 41.26
N ALA A 852 -36.03 1.33 40.35
CA ALA A 852 -37.33 0.66 40.44
C ALA A 852 -37.18 -0.87 40.42
N ALA A 853 -36.34 -1.42 39.53
CA ALA A 853 -36.04 -2.84 39.46
C ALA A 853 -35.33 -3.35 40.73
N ALA A 854 -34.42 -2.55 41.31
CA ALA A 854 -33.76 -2.88 42.57
C ALA A 854 -34.72 -2.86 43.78
N GLN A 855 -35.67 -1.92 43.80
CA GLN A 855 -36.72 -1.85 44.82
C GLN A 855 -37.70 -3.04 44.72
N GLU A 856 -38.08 -3.44 43.50
CA GLU A 856 -38.85 -4.66 43.26
C GLU A 856 -38.10 -5.92 43.70
N GLY A 857 -36.79 -6.00 43.40
CA GLY A 857 -35.92 -7.08 43.87
C GLY A 857 -35.85 -7.15 45.40
N THR A 858 -35.74 -5.99 46.06
CA THR A 858 -35.72 -5.89 47.53
C THR A 858 -37.06 -6.29 48.15
N ALA A 859 -38.17 -5.88 47.54
CA ALA A 859 -39.52 -6.28 47.97
C ALA A 859 -39.74 -7.80 47.85
N ARG A 860 -39.23 -8.43 46.78
CA ARG A 860 -39.25 -9.90 46.62
C ARG A 860 -38.43 -10.62 47.68
N VAL A 861 -37.26 -10.09 48.04
CA VAL A 861 -36.42 -10.65 49.11
C VAL A 861 -37.09 -10.53 50.48
N LEU A 862 -37.67 -9.37 50.80
CA LEU A 862 -38.41 -9.17 52.06
C LEU A 862 -39.66 -10.04 52.15
N ALA A 863 -40.40 -10.20 51.04
CA ALA A 863 -41.55 -11.12 50.98
C ALA A 863 -41.12 -12.58 51.20
N ARG A 864 -39.98 -12.98 50.65
CA ARG A 864 -39.40 -14.31 50.86
C ARG A 864 -38.94 -14.51 52.30
N GLN A 865 -38.28 -13.53 52.90
CA GLN A 865 -37.86 -13.58 54.31
C GLN A 865 -39.07 -13.60 55.27
N ALA A 866 -40.14 -12.87 54.97
CA ALA A 866 -41.39 -12.93 55.73
C ALA A 866 -42.10 -14.29 55.60
N ALA A 867 -42.04 -14.90 54.42
CA ALA A 867 -42.55 -16.27 54.20
C ALA A 867 -41.69 -17.33 54.93
N GLU A 868 -40.36 -17.17 54.92
CA GLU A 868 -39.42 -18.04 55.64
C GLU A 868 -39.55 -17.88 57.17
N ALA A 869 -39.79 -16.67 57.67
CA ALA A 869 -40.07 -16.41 59.09
C ALA A 869 -41.40 -17.04 59.54
N LYS A 870 -42.46 -16.95 58.72
CA LYS A 870 -43.73 -17.65 58.97
C LYS A 870 -43.59 -19.17 58.92
N ALA A 871 -42.75 -19.69 58.03
CA ALA A 871 -42.44 -21.12 57.97
C ALA A 871 -41.63 -21.60 59.18
N ALA A 872 -40.72 -20.75 59.71
CA ALA A 872 -39.95 -21.03 60.92
C ALA A 872 -40.83 -21.00 62.20
N GLU A 873 -41.82 -20.09 62.29
CA GLU A 873 -42.82 -20.10 63.37
C GLU A 873 -43.74 -21.33 63.31
N ALA A 874 -44.11 -21.79 62.11
CA ALA A 874 -44.90 -23.02 61.93
C ALA A 874 -44.09 -24.29 62.26
N ALA A 875 -42.76 -24.28 62.08
CA ALA A 875 -41.89 -25.41 62.39
C ALA A 875 -41.50 -25.53 63.88
N HIS A 876 -41.71 -24.49 64.70
CA HIS A 876 -41.41 -24.52 66.14
C HIS A 876 -42.61 -24.92 67.03
N ALA A 877 -43.79 -25.15 66.45
CA ALA A 877 -45.01 -25.56 67.15
C ALA A 877 -45.31 -27.08 67.08
N GLY A 878 -44.42 -27.89 66.50
CA GLY A 878 -44.68 -29.31 66.24
C GLY A 878 -43.49 -30.24 66.48
N HIS A 879 -43.14 -30.48 67.76
CA HIS A 879 -42.91 -31.82 68.35
C HIS A 879 -41.91 -31.82 69.52
N THR A 880 -42.43 -32.08 70.71
CA THR A 880 -41.70 -32.58 71.88
C THR A 880 -41.79 -34.12 71.97
N HIS A 881 -40.61 -34.75 71.95
CA HIS A 881 -40.14 -35.97 72.65
C HIS A 881 -40.81 -37.36 72.53
N ALA A 882 -40.02 -38.33 72.06
CA ALA A 882 -39.57 -39.57 72.77
C ALA A 882 -38.52 -40.30 71.88
N GLY A 883 -37.41 -40.93 72.29
CA GLY A 883 -36.73 -41.18 73.56
C GLY A 883 -35.53 -42.14 73.30
N ALA A 884 -34.55 -42.12 74.22
CA ALA A 884 -33.53 -43.15 74.54
C ALA A 884 -32.19 -43.29 73.74
N THR A 885 -31.12 -43.02 74.51
CA THR A 885 -29.64 -43.19 74.48
C THR A 885 -29.11 -44.65 74.47
N PRO A 886 -27.77 -44.95 74.57
CA PRO A 886 -26.51 -44.22 74.24
C PRO A 886 -25.41 -45.10 73.56
N ALA A 887 -24.31 -44.51 73.04
CA ALA A 887 -22.92 -44.99 73.25
C ALA A 887 -21.82 -44.21 72.47
N ALA A 888 -20.76 -43.88 73.22
CA ALA A 888 -19.32 -43.85 72.88
C ALA A 888 -18.76 -42.94 71.75
N ALA A 889 -17.85 -42.04 72.17
CA ALA A 889 -16.89 -41.30 71.35
C ALA A 889 -15.74 -42.21 70.84
N PRO A 890 -14.90 -41.79 69.86
CA PRO A 890 -13.75 -40.95 70.21
C PRO A 890 -13.25 -39.93 69.14
N THR A 891 -12.51 -38.95 69.66
CA THR A 891 -11.41 -38.13 69.11
C THR A 891 -10.86 -38.41 67.69
N ALA A 892 -10.55 -37.36 66.91
CA ALA A 892 -9.19 -36.81 66.72
C ALA A 892 -8.97 -35.96 65.44
N ARG A 893 -8.30 -34.81 65.64
CA ARG A 893 -7.23 -34.14 64.84
C ARG A 893 -7.45 -33.81 63.34
N ARG A 894 -7.41 -32.53 62.93
CA ARG A 894 -6.24 -31.61 62.69
C ARG A 894 -5.55 -31.81 61.32
N SER A 895 -5.70 -30.85 60.41
CA SER A 895 -4.65 -30.17 59.59
C SER A 895 -5.33 -29.46 58.40
N GLY A 896 -5.26 -28.13 58.28
CA GLY A 896 -4.27 -27.42 57.43
C GLY A 896 -4.79 -27.37 55.99
N THR A 897 -4.95 -26.25 55.28
CA THR A 897 -4.27 -24.94 55.30
C THR A 897 -5.16 -23.96 54.54
N ALA A 898 -5.17 -22.71 54.98
CA ALA A 898 -5.77 -21.59 54.26
C ALA A 898 -5.00 -21.33 52.96
N ARG A 899 -5.68 -21.26 51.82
CA ARG A 899 -5.16 -20.65 50.59
C ARG A 899 -6.09 -19.51 50.19
N LYS A 900 -5.55 -18.30 50.34
CA LYS A 900 -6.11 -17.02 49.90
C LYS A 900 -6.54 -17.12 48.43
N ALA A 901 -7.82 -16.82 48.16
CA ALA A 901 -8.28 -16.48 46.82
C ALA A 901 -7.77 -15.07 46.48
N GLN A 902 -7.14 -14.96 45.30
CA GLN A 902 -6.69 -13.70 44.71
C GLN A 902 -7.90 -12.81 44.36
N PRO A 903 -7.76 -11.47 44.47
CA PRO A 903 -8.79 -10.55 44.01
C PRO A 903 -8.87 -10.56 42.49
N ALA A 904 -10.10 -10.69 41.99
CA ALA A 904 -10.44 -10.54 40.59
C ALA A 904 -10.19 -9.11 40.11
N ALA A 905 -9.78 -9.03 38.85
CA ALA A 905 -9.34 -7.85 38.13
C ALA A 905 -10.32 -6.67 38.22
N ALA A 906 -9.72 -5.48 38.35
CA ALA A 906 -10.37 -4.19 38.23
C ALA A 906 -11.15 -4.10 36.90
N SER A 907 -12.41 -3.67 36.98
CA SER A 907 -13.20 -3.26 35.84
C SER A 907 -12.50 -2.12 35.11
N ALA A 908 -12.36 -2.26 33.80
CA ALA A 908 -11.89 -1.22 32.92
C ALA A 908 -12.69 0.07 33.18
N ALA A 909 -11.97 1.14 33.52
CA ALA A 909 -12.52 2.49 33.53
C ALA A 909 -12.96 2.85 32.10
N PRO A 910 -14.04 3.63 31.92
CA PRO A 910 -14.39 4.14 30.61
C PRO A 910 -13.24 5.05 30.15
N VAL A 911 -12.75 4.80 28.93
CA VAL A 911 -11.81 5.70 28.27
C VAL A 911 -12.57 7.00 28.02
N VAL A 912 -12.31 8.00 28.86
CA VAL A 912 -12.74 9.38 28.62
C VAL A 912 -11.92 9.87 27.43
N SER A 913 -12.60 10.07 26.29
CA SER A 913 -12.05 10.81 25.17
C SER A 913 -11.66 12.21 25.67
N THR A 914 -10.39 12.56 25.55
CA THR A 914 -9.94 13.93 25.74
C THR A 914 -10.35 14.73 24.51
N PRO A 915 -11.02 15.89 24.66
CA PRO A 915 -11.33 16.75 23.51
C PRO A 915 -10.04 17.37 22.97
N SER A 916 -9.87 17.29 21.65
CA SER A 916 -8.75 17.90 20.94
C SER A 916 -9.02 19.39 20.74
N PRO A 917 -8.09 20.31 21.08
CA PRO A 917 -8.34 21.74 20.98
C PRO A 917 -7.81 22.28 19.65
N SER A 918 -8.57 22.21 18.55
CA SER A 918 -8.26 23.01 17.34
C SER A 918 -9.36 23.07 16.27
N GLY A 919 -10.63 23.22 16.63
CA GLY A 919 -11.67 23.67 15.70
C GLY A 919 -12.18 25.04 16.16
N THR A 920 -11.99 26.09 15.37
CA THR A 920 -12.42 27.46 15.72
C THR A 920 -13.92 27.70 15.51
N GLY A 921 -14.76 26.67 15.69
CA GLY A 921 -16.22 26.74 15.54
C GLY A 921 -16.94 25.83 16.53
N PRO A 922 -18.27 25.97 16.70
CA PRO A 922 -19.05 25.20 17.66
C PRO A 922 -19.02 23.70 17.33
N GLU A 923 -18.75 22.87 18.34
CA GLU A 923 -18.87 21.41 18.22
C GLU A 923 -20.34 21.01 18.04
N LEU A 924 -20.74 20.73 16.80
CA LEU A 924 -22.07 20.28 16.43
C LEU A 924 -22.10 18.76 16.27
N GLN A 925 -23.25 18.14 16.58
CA GLN A 925 -23.50 16.73 16.24
C GLN A 925 -24.78 16.64 15.42
N VAL A 926 -24.66 16.10 14.21
CA VAL A 926 -25.63 16.12 13.13
C VAL A 926 -26.15 14.70 12.92
N LYS A 927 -27.39 14.46 13.36
CA LYS A 927 -28.00 13.13 13.38
C LYS A 927 -28.16 12.60 11.94
N GLY A 928 -27.50 11.48 11.63
CA GLY A 928 -27.48 10.88 10.28
C GLY A 928 -26.18 11.08 9.49
N LEU A 929 -25.35 12.09 9.82
CA LEU A 929 -24.02 12.28 9.21
C LEU A 929 -22.89 11.77 10.10
N ASP A 930 -23.02 11.87 11.43
CA ASP A 930 -21.97 11.48 12.37
C ASP A 930 -21.95 9.97 12.73
N GLU A 931 -22.87 9.17 12.17
CA GLU A 931 -22.91 7.72 12.38
C GLU A 931 -21.93 6.94 11.47
N VAL A 932 -21.38 7.60 10.45
CA VAL A 932 -20.38 7.02 9.54
C VAL A 932 -19.01 7.03 10.22
N ARG A 933 -18.72 5.97 10.96
CA ARG A 933 -17.38 5.75 11.51
C ARG A 933 -16.35 5.62 10.38
N PRO A 934 -15.10 6.07 10.57
CA PRO A 934 -14.03 5.76 9.62
C PRO A 934 -14.01 4.24 9.39
N PRO A 935 -13.92 3.78 8.12
CA PRO A 935 -14.05 2.37 7.80
C PRO A 935 -13.04 1.54 8.59
N GLU A 936 -13.55 0.67 9.47
CA GLU A 936 -12.75 -0.33 10.16
C GLU A 936 -12.41 -1.46 9.16
N ASN A 937 -11.20 -2.02 9.21
CA ASN A 937 -10.69 -3.10 8.34
C ASN A 937 -10.31 -2.69 6.90
N LEU A 938 -9.61 -1.57 6.72
CA LEU A 938 -9.04 -1.17 5.43
C LEU A 938 -8.00 -2.16 4.90
N THR A 939 -8.10 -2.48 3.61
CA THR A 939 -7.13 -3.30 2.87
C THR A 939 -6.38 -2.42 1.87
N TYR A 940 -5.09 -2.19 2.15
CA TYR A 940 -4.16 -1.53 1.24
C TYR A 940 -3.54 -2.52 0.24
N SER A 941 -3.50 -2.18 -1.04
CA SER A 941 -2.86 -2.94 -2.10
C SER A 941 -1.84 -2.05 -2.81
N ALA A 942 -0.61 -2.54 -2.98
CA ALA A 942 0.51 -1.81 -3.54
C ALA A 942 1.38 -2.74 -4.40
N PRO A 943 2.21 -2.19 -5.31
CA PRO A 943 3.34 -2.94 -5.87
C PRO A 943 4.18 -3.49 -4.72
N SER A 944 4.46 -4.79 -4.73
CA SER A 944 5.37 -5.40 -3.77
C SER A 944 6.43 -6.20 -4.50
N LEU A 945 7.69 -5.93 -4.16
CA LEU A 945 8.76 -6.93 -4.25
C LEU A 945 8.63 -7.96 -3.11
N ASP A 946 7.81 -7.64 -2.10
CA ASP A 946 7.60 -8.41 -0.89
C ASP A 946 6.34 -9.26 -0.95
N ALA A 947 6.51 -10.57 -0.96
CA ALA A 947 5.46 -11.48 -0.51
C ALA A 947 5.34 -11.38 1.03
N SER A 948 4.85 -10.26 1.56
CA SER A 948 4.55 -10.09 2.98
C SER A 948 3.03 -10.02 3.20
N ALA A 949 2.55 -11.02 3.93
CA ALA A 949 1.17 -11.13 4.37
C ALA A 949 0.81 -10.00 5.34
N LYS A 950 -0.41 -9.46 5.20
CA LYS A 950 -1.00 -8.58 6.19
C LYS A 950 -1.55 -9.35 7.38
N ASP A 951 -1.47 -8.69 8.54
CA ASP A 951 -2.00 -9.09 9.83
C ASP A 951 -3.48 -9.52 9.77
N ALA A 952 -3.72 -10.80 10.04
CA ALA A 952 -4.93 -11.20 10.74
C ALA A 952 -4.69 -10.94 12.23
N GLY A 953 -5.48 -10.03 12.81
CA GLY A 953 -5.39 -9.64 14.22
C GLY A 953 -5.33 -10.84 15.17
N ARG A 954 -4.63 -10.65 16.29
CA ARG A 954 -4.50 -11.60 17.42
C ARG A 954 -5.81 -12.36 17.70
N ALA A 955 -5.95 -13.54 17.11
CA ALA A 955 -6.86 -14.56 17.59
C ALA A 955 -6.24 -15.19 18.84
N LYS A 956 -6.97 -15.15 19.97
CA LYS A 956 -6.64 -15.92 21.17
C LYS A 956 -6.30 -17.36 20.76
N ALA A 957 -5.19 -17.88 21.29
CA ALA A 957 -4.72 -19.24 21.07
C ALA A 957 -5.84 -20.27 21.33
N ALA A 958 -6.54 -20.66 20.27
CA ALA A 958 -7.43 -21.80 20.26
C ALA A 958 -6.56 -23.04 20.04
N LYS A 959 -6.52 -23.90 21.08
CA LYS A 959 -5.92 -25.22 21.02
C LYS A 959 -6.47 -25.97 19.82
N THR A 960 -5.60 -26.34 18.89
CA THR A 960 -5.92 -27.22 17.76
C THR A 960 -6.37 -28.58 18.31
N ALA A 961 -7.67 -28.83 18.26
CA ALA A 961 -8.23 -30.17 18.36
C ALA A 961 -8.08 -30.85 16.99
N THR A 962 -7.07 -31.69 16.85
CA THR A 962 -6.99 -32.67 15.76
C THR A 962 -8.15 -33.65 15.85
N VAL A 963 -8.87 -33.78 14.74
CA VAL A 963 -9.94 -34.76 14.52
C VAL A 963 -9.41 -36.17 14.79
N SER A 964 -10.15 -36.87 15.63
CA SER A 964 -9.88 -38.22 16.14
C SER A 964 -10.27 -39.32 15.17
N GLY A 965 -9.42 -40.34 15.09
CA GLY A 965 -9.71 -41.70 14.60
C GLY A 965 -8.53 -42.21 13.78
N THR A 966 -7.65 -43.12 14.22
CA THR A 966 -7.73 -44.23 15.17
C THR A 966 -6.40 -44.40 15.92
N LYS A 967 -6.44 -44.94 17.14
CA LYS A 967 -5.28 -45.15 18.03
C LYS A 967 -4.44 -46.35 17.59
N GLU A 968 -3.27 -46.14 17.00
CA GLU A 968 -2.20 -47.15 16.95
C GLU A 968 -0.88 -46.55 17.43
N THR A 969 -0.22 -47.21 18.38
CA THR A 969 1.07 -46.76 18.92
C THR A 969 2.15 -46.89 17.83
N PRO A 970 2.90 -45.82 17.49
CA PRO A 970 3.89 -45.87 16.41
C PRO A 970 4.94 -46.97 16.63
N ARG A 971 5.26 -47.76 15.60
CA ARG A 971 6.11 -48.97 15.69
C ARG A 971 7.47 -48.78 16.36
N ASN A 972 8.06 -47.58 16.26
CA ASN A 972 9.36 -47.25 16.85
C ASN A 972 9.28 -46.51 18.20
N ALA A 973 8.08 -46.16 18.67
CA ALA A 973 7.88 -45.55 19.99
C ALA A 973 8.14 -46.57 21.12
N PRO A 974 8.46 -46.11 22.35
CA PRO A 974 8.53 -46.99 23.52
C PRO A 974 7.23 -47.76 23.72
N CYS A 975 7.33 -49.05 24.05
CA CYS A 975 6.15 -49.89 24.23
C CYS A 975 5.39 -49.47 25.51
N PRO A 976 4.07 -49.25 25.45
CA PRO A 976 3.29 -48.72 26.57
C PRO A 976 3.15 -49.69 27.76
N CYS A 977 3.59 -50.94 27.63
CA CYS A 977 3.67 -51.89 28.75
C CYS A 977 4.81 -51.59 29.73
N GLY A 978 5.65 -50.57 29.48
CA GLY A 978 6.76 -50.21 30.36
C GLY A 978 7.98 -51.12 30.27
N SER A 979 8.06 -52.01 29.26
CA SER A 979 9.17 -52.96 29.11
C SER A 979 10.52 -52.33 28.71
N GLY A 980 10.56 -51.02 28.46
CA GLY A 980 11.76 -50.32 27.97
C GLY A 980 12.12 -50.61 26.50
N LYS A 981 11.41 -51.51 25.81
CA LYS A 981 11.63 -51.85 24.39
C LYS A 981 10.74 -51.02 23.45
N LYS A 982 11.14 -50.87 22.18
CA LYS A 982 10.28 -50.26 21.13
C LYS A 982 9.06 -51.14 20.87
N TYR A 983 7.90 -50.54 20.52
CA TYR A 983 6.63 -51.23 20.33
C TYR A 983 6.75 -52.46 19.41
N LYS A 984 7.41 -52.32 18.25
CA LYS A 984 7.65 -53.43 17.30
C LYS A 984 8.49 -54.61 17.82
N GLN A 985 9.19 -54.44 18.94
CA GLN A 985 10.01 -55.47 19.58
C GLN A 985 9.42 -55.98 20.90
N CYS A 986 8.16 -55.61 21.15
CA CYS A 986 7.38 -56.06 22.30
C CYS A 986 5.97 -56.40 21.80
N HIS A 987 4.94 -55.64 22.15
CA HIS A 987 3.55 -55.95 21.78
C HIS A 987 3.21 -55.79 20.29
N GLY A 988 4.10 -55.18 19.50
CA GLY A 988 4.01 -55.10 18.03
C GLY A 988 4.94 -56.05 17.30
N ALA A 989 5.52 -57.05 17.97
CA ALA A 989 6.31 -58.10 17.33
C ALA A 989 5.37 -59.12 16.67
N ALA A 990 5.55 -59.36 15.37
CA ALA A 990 4.73 -60.34 14.65
C ALA A 990 5.11 -61.76 15.10
N GLY A 991 4.33 -62.31 16.04
CA GLY A 991 4.45 -63.68 16.53
C GLY A 991 4.41 -63.84 18.05
N ALA A 992 3.32 -63.39 18.70
CA ALA A 992 2.76 -63.91 19.95
C ALA A 992 1.42 -63.22 20.24
#